data_AF-A0A8I0P6A2-F1
#
_entry.id   AF-A0A8I0P6A2-F1
#
_cell.length_a   1.000
_cell.length_b   1.000
_cell.length_c   1.000
_cell.angle_alpha   90.00
_cell.angle_beta   90.00
_cell.angle_gamma   90.00
#
_symmetry.space_group_name_H-M   'P 1'
#
loop_
_entity.id
_entity.type
_entity.pdbx_description
1 polymer ?
#
loop_
_entity_poly.entity_id
_entity_poly.type
_entity_poly.pdbx_seq_one_letter_code
_entity_poly.pdbx_strand_id
1 'polypeptide(L)'
;MLPDEHRTIDFFTEGALPAPRLTPAEAERIAAERLGVTARAQGLGSQQDANFLLRADDGTPAAILKIANPAFGAAEIEAADAAADLIASACPDLRIATVLRRPDGSPRRTTVDTDSGPAVARLLRHLPGGTLSGPRHLSPGTVAAMGTIAGRASTALRDFRHPGLDRVLQWDPRHADRVVAELAGHIAEPDRRAAVRAATAEAWAQVDRLAAALPSQAVHLDLTDDNLIRSPDSRPPLPDGVIDFGDVTTSWAVGELAVSLSSMLHHDGIEPHHVLPAVRAFHAVRPLRAEEAEAVWPLVVLRAAVLVASGRHQAVVDEDNAYAKDALDREWRIFEQATSLPLAVMIHLVRNATGTGGMADTPTRTARADVPVRPLLRDLAADGITVLDLSTDADCLDHGAWTDPGTEARLTTSALADGAAAVATRYARARLTRTPALSARSAATVPTGIDLRLGRDAVAQAPAAGRVLAAGPGQVELTYGTRVLTLSFPDTVQPVVTTGATVRAGEDIAHLGAGAPVHVALRAADGPAVPRLVRPEYAAGWLALTADPAPLLGLPADSGRTGERDLLDRRDAVFATVQGHYYADPPRIERGWRHHLLSTDGRSYLDIVNNVTPLGHSHPRVERAVSRQLRRLNTNSRFHYASVVEFTERLAALLPDPLDTVFLVNSGSEAVDLGLRLAIGASGRHDVVALREAYHGWTYASDAVSTSLQDNPEALATRPGWVHTVDSPNSYRGRHRGPDAVRYAPEAVALFDELAATGRPAGAFIGETFYGNAGGVALPDGYLAQVYAAVRRHGGLAVADEVQVGYGRLGHWFWGFEQQGVVPDIVCVAKAMGNGHPLGAVITSRAVADRYRDQGYFFSSTGGSPVSSVVGLTVLDTLRDEDLQGNAARVGGRLKARLEALAERHGIIGAVHGSGLYLGLELVRDRVSLEPATEETAELCDRVLDLGVIVQPTGDHLNILKIKPPLCIDSTAVDFFTDMLDLALTQLGHSR
;
A
#
# COMPACT_ATOMS: atom_id res chain seq x y z
N MET A 1 60.28 -13.15 -24.51
CA MET A 1 59.22 -13.18 -23.49
C MET A 1 58.09 -14.02 -24.05
N LEU A 2 57.74 -15.10 -23.36
CA LEU A 2 56.49 -15.84 -23.61
C LEU A 2 55.31 -14.86 -23.43
N PRO A 3 54.18 -15.05 -24.14
CA PRO A 3 52.99 -14.27 -23.84
C PRO A 3 52.62 -14.54 -22.38
N ASP A 4 52.43 -13.48 -21.58
CA ASP A 4 51.91 -13.58 -20.22
C ASP A 4 50.65 -14.44 -20.28
N GLU A 5 50.69 -15.61 -19.64
CA GLU A 5 49.50 -16.42 -19.42
C GLU A 5 48.50 -15.54 -18.67
N HIS A 6 47.33 -15.32 -19.27
CA HIS A 6 46.23 -14.60 -18.65
C HIS A 6 45.86 -15.33 -17.35
N ARG A 7 46.36 -14.84 -16.20
CA ARG A 7 46.03 -15.38 -14.90
C ARG A 7 44.63 -14.92 -14.54
N THR A 8 43.67 -15.82 -14.76
CA THR A 8 42.28 -15.65 -14.35
C THR A 8 42.16 -15.69 -12.83
N ILE A 9 41.45 -14.72 -12.25
CA ILE A 9 41.17 -14.69 -10.80
C ILE A 9 40.28 -15.86 -10.41
N ASP A 10 40.72 -16.56 -9.36
CA ASP A 10 39.92 -17.57 -8.67
C ASP A 10 39.91 -17.31 -7.18
N PHE A 11 38.75 -16.90 -6.66
CA PHE A 11 38.48 -16.65 -5.24
C PHE A 11 39.01 -17.77 -4.32
N PHE A 12 38.92 -19.04 -4.73
CA PHE A 12 39.35 -20.18 -3.89
C PHE A 12 40.87 -20.33 -3.80
N THR A 13 41.64 -19.60 -4.63
CA THR A 13 43.10 -19.67 -4.67
C THR A 13 43.78 -18.38 -4.22
N GLU A 14 43.11 -17.24 -4.39
CA GLU A 14 43.67 -15.90 -4.10
C GLU A 14 43.51 -15.49 -2.62
N GLY A 15 42.67 -16.18 -1.84
CA GLY A 15 42.47 -15.90 -0.41
C GLY A 15 41.71 -14.59 -0.14
N ALA A 16 42.02 -13.91 0.96
CA ALA A 16 41.39 -12.62 1.30
C ALA A 16 41.90 -11.50 0.38
N LEU A 17 40.98 -10.71 -0.20
CA LEU A 17 41.26 -9.59 -1.11
C LEU A 17 41.05 -8.24 -0.40
N PRO A 18 41.97 -7.79 0.47
CA PRO A 18 41.81 -6.52 1.17
C PRO A 18 41.90 -5.34 0.20
N ALA A 19 41.11 -4.30 0.46
CA ALA A 19 41.21 -3.05 -0.28
C ALA A 19 42.63 -2.45 -0.22
N PRO A 20 43.14 -1.88 -1.33
CA PRO A 20 44.40 -1.14 -1.32
C PRO A 20 44.37 -0.03 -0.28
N ARG A 21 45.39 0.04 0.59
CA ARG A 21 45.50 1.10 1.60
C ARG A 21 46.09 2.36 0.95
N LEU A 22 45.25 3.35 0.70
CA LEU A 22 45.68 4.67 0.23
C LEU A 22 45.07 5.77 1.10
N THR A 23 45.87 6.80 1.38
CA THR A 23 45.40 8.03 2.02
C THR A 23 44.70 8.94 1.00
N PRO A 24 43.80 9.83 1.43
CA PRO A 24 43.23 10.85 0.55
C PRO A 24 44.30 11.68 -0.17
N ALA A 25 45.41 12.02 0.49
CA ALA A 25 46.50 12.80 -0.12
C ALA A 25 47.21 12.04 -1.26
N GLU A 26 47.32 10.71 -1.17
CA GLU A 26 47.85 9.88 -2.26
C GLU A 26 46.86 9.77 -3.42
N ALA A 27 45.57 9.65 -3.13
CA ALA A 27 44.51 9.69 -4.12
C ALA A 27 44.49 11.02 -4.90
N GLU A 28 44.65 12.16 -4.22
CA GLU A 28 44.78 13.49 -4.84
C GLU A 28 45.99 13.57 -5.79
N ARG A 29 47.14 13.04 -5.35
CA ARG A 29 48.37 13.00 -6.15
C ARG A 29 48.20 12.15 -7.40
N ILE A 30 47.62 10.96 -7.27
CA ILE A 30 47.32 10.06 -8.39
C ILE A 30 46.38 10.74 -9.39
N ALA A 31 45.31 11.36 -8.90
CA ALA A 31 44.35 12.07 -9.75
C ALA A 31 45.03 13.20 -10.54
N ALA A 32 45.86 14.02 -9.90
CA ALA A 32 46.52 15.16 -10.52
C ALA A 32 47.61 14.73 -11.50
N GLU A 33 48.58 13.93 -11.04
CA GLU A 33 49.81 13.62 -11.79
C GLU A 33 49.60 12.60 -12.90
N ARG A 34 48.65 11.66 -12.72
CA ARG A 34 48.52 10.49 -13.61
C ARG A 34 47.22 10.49 -14.42
N LEU A 35 46.17 11.15 -13.92
CA LEU A 35 44.84 11.16 -14.53
C LEU A 35 44.36 12.56 -14.93
N GLY A 36 45.14 13.60 -14.64
CA GLY A 36 44.93 14.98 -15.09
C GLY A 36 43.70 15.64 -14.48
N VAL A 37 43.41 15.39 -13.19
CA VAL A 37 42.34 16.04 -12.42
C VAL A 37 42.88 16.51 -11.08
N THR A 38 42.89 17.83 -10.86
CA THR A 38 43.22 18.44 -9.56
C THR A 38 41.94 18.62 -8.77
N ALA A 39 41.83 17.91 -7.64
CA ALA A 39 40.64 17.89 -6.79
C ALA A 39 41.03 17.40 -5.38
N ARG A 40 40.20 17.70 -4.37
CA ARG A 40 40.32 17.12 -3.03
C ARG A 40 39.66 15.74 -2.99
N ALA A 41 40.30 14.78 -2.33
CA ALA A 41 39.78 13.43 -2.23
C ALA A 41 39.09 13.16 -0.88
N GLN A 42 37.97 12.46 -0.92
CA GLN A 42 37.29 11.92 0.26
C GLN A 42 37.06 10.43 0.07
N GLY A 43 37.52 9.60 1.01
CA GLY A 43 37.29 8.16 0.97
C GLY A 43 35.80 7.82 1.06
N LEU A 44 35.36 6.87 0.23
CA LEU A 44 33.96 6.39 0.20
C LEU A 44 33.77 5.03 0.88
N GLY A 45 34.86 4.34 1.24
CA GLY A 45 34.81 2.95 1.73
C GLY A 45 34.55 1.96 0.58
N SER A 46 34.99 0.72 0.78
CA SER A 46 34.75 -0.43 -0.12
C SER A 46 35.31 -1.70 0.53
N GLN A 47 34.89 -2.87 0.02
CA GLN A 47 35.37 -4.17 0.50
C GLN A 47 36.71 -4.57 -0.16
N GLN A 48 36.83 -4.45 -1.48
CA GLN A 48 37.97 -4.97 -2.26
C GLN A 48 38.79 -3.89 -2.97
N ASP A 49 38.21 -2.71 -3.20
CA ASP A 49 38.82 -1.60 -3.95
C ASP A 49 39.02 -0.37 -3.05
N ALA A 50 39.81 0.60 -3.48
CA ALA A 50 39.87 1.91 -2.81
C ALA A 50 39.13 2.97 -3.64
N ASN A 51 38.03 3.49 -3.10
CA ASN A 51 37.15 4.44 -3.77
C ASN A 51 37.24 5.83 -3.11
N PHE A 52 37.44 6.87 -3.93
CA PHE A 52 37.51 8.25 -3.48
C PHE A 52 36.58 9.15 -4.31
N LEU A 53 35.77 9.96 -3.64
CA LEU A 53 35.08 11.08 -4.26
C LEU A 53 36.06 12.24 -4.43
N LEU A 54 36.27 12.66 -5.67
CA LEU A 54 37.06 13.84 -5.99
C LEU A 54 36.16 15.06 -6.07
N ARG A 55 36.46 16.11 -5.31
CA ARG A 55 35.75 17.41 -5.31
C ARG A 55 36.65 18.52 -5.83
N ALA A 56 36.13 19.34 -6.75
CA ALA A 56 36.79 20.57 -7.15
C ALA A 56 36.91 21.56 -5.98
N ASP A 57 37.68 22.64 -6.16
CA ASP A 57 37.93 23.65 -5.12
C ASP A 57 36.64 24.33 -4.62
N ASP A 58 35.62 24.41 -5.46
CA ASP A 58 34.28 24.93 -5.12
C ASP A 58 33.38 23.91 -4.39
N GLY A 59 33.89 22.70 -4.15
CA GLY A 59 33.17 21.61 -3.48
C GLY A 59 32.37 20.69 -4.42
N THR A 60 32.27 21.01 -5.71
CA THR A 60 31.49 20.25 -6.70
C THR A 60 32.14 18.87 -6.95
N PRO A 61 31.38 17.77 -6.93
CA PRO A 61 31.87 16.46 -7.35
C PRO A 61 32.44 16.47 -8.78
N ALA A 62 33.72 16.18 -8.93
CA ALA A 62 34.42 16.16 -10.21
C ALA A 62 34.44 14.76 -10.84
N ALA A 63 34.75 13.73 -10.06
CA ALA A 63 34.82 12.33 -10.48
C ALA A 63 34.88 11.39 -9.28
N ILE A 64 34.76 10.09 -9.52
CA ILE A 64 35.16 9.05 -8.57
C ILE A 64 36.51 8.49 -9.02
N LEU A 65 37.52 8.53 -8.15
CA LEU A 65 38.76 7.78 -8.35
C LEU A 65 38.58 6.39 -7.74
N LYS A 66 38.66 5.36 -8.58
CA LYS A 66 38.63 3.96 -8.17
C LYS A 66 39.99 3.33 -8.41
N ILE A 67 40.61 2.81 -7.36
CA ILE A 67 41.84 2.01 -7.40
C ILE A 67 41.43 0.56 -7.23
N ALA A 68 41.54 -0.23 -8.30
CA ALA A 68 41.18 -1.63 -8.28
C ALA A 68 42.12 -2.45 -7.39
N ASN A 69 41.64 -3.54 -6.80
CA ASN A 69 42.51 -4.51 -6.15
C ASN A 69 43.61 -5.01 -7.12
N PRO A 70 44.89 -5.11 -6.70
CA PRO A 70 45.97 -5.67 -7.52
C PRO A 70 45.72 -7.09 -8.05
N ALA A 71 44.82 -7.85 -7.42
CA ALA A 71 44.38 -9.15 -7.93
C ALA A 71 43.61 -9.03 -9.27
N PHE A 72 42.95 -7.90 -9.53
CA PHE A 72 42.22 -7.66 -10.78
C PHE A 72 43.16 -7.16 -11.90
N GLY A 73 43.32 -7.99 -12.92
CA GLY A 73 44.11 -7.67 -14.11
C GLY A 73 43.46 -6.64 -15.04
N ALA A 74 44.20 -6.25 -16.07
CA ALA A 74 43.73 -5.26 -17.04
C ALA A 74 42.49 -5.72 -17.82
N ALA A 75 42.39 -7.02 -18.12
CA ALA A 75 41.29 -7.59 -18.90
C ALA A 75 39.96 -7.54 -18.14
N GLU A 76 39.97 -7.79 -16.82
CA GLU A 76 38.78 -7.69 -15.96
C GLU A 76 38.29 -6.24 -15.87
N ILE A 77 39.20 -5.29 -15.69
CA ILE A 77 38.85 -3.86 -15.65
C ILE A 77 38.32 -3.38 -17.01
N GLU A 78 38.89 -3.85 -18.11
CA GLU A 78 38.38 -3.58 -19.46
C GLU A 78 36.98 -4.17 -19.68
N ALA A 79 36.71 -5.36 -19.17
CA ALA A 79 35.38 -5.97 -19.23
C ALA A 79 34.34 -5.10 -18.51
N ALA A 80 34.67 -4.64 -17.30
CA ALA A 80 33.81 -3.76 -16.50
C ALA A 80 33.54 -2.42 -17.20
N ASP A 81 34.59 -1.78 -17.72
CA ASP A 81 34.47 -0.51 -18.45
C ASP A 81 33.59 -0.65 -19.70
N ALA A 82 33.81 -1.71 -20.49
CA ALA A 82 33.06 -1.97 -21.72
C ALA A 82 31.60 -2.34 -21.44
N ALA A 83 31.32 -3.08 -20.37
CA ALA A 83 29.97 -3.39 -19.93
C ALA A 83 29.21 -2.12 -19.53
N ALA A 84 29.84 -1.22 -18.77
CA ALA A 84 29.25 0.06 -18.40
C ALA A 84 28.89 0.92 -19.63
N ASP A 85 29.81 1.03 -20.59
CA ASP A 85 29.57 1.75 -21.84
C ASP A 85 28.46 1.13 -22.68
N LEU A 86 28.37 -0.21 -22.72
CA LEU A 86 27.31 -0.93 -23.44
C LEU A 86 25.94 -0.65 -22.84
N ILE A 87 25.79 -0.72 -21.51
CA ILE A 87 24.52 -0.41 -20.85
C ILE A 87 24.16 1.06 -21.07
N ALA A 88 25.12 1.98 -20.94
CA ALA A 88 24.87 3.41 -21.17
C ALA A 88 24.37 3.71 -22.59
N SER A 89 24.89 2.97 -23.59
CA SER A 89 24.46 3.09 -24.99
C SER A 89 23.08 2.46 -25.22
N ALA A 90 22.82 1.28 -24.66
CA ALA A 90 21.57 0.55 -24.85
C ALA A 90 20.39 1.17 -24.07
N CYS A 91 20.68 1.84 -22.96
CA CYS A 91 19.70 2.42 -22.04
C CYS A 91 20.01 3.92 -21.80
N PRO A 92 19.74 4.82 -22.77
CA PRO A 92 20.13 6.22 -22.68
C PRO A 92 19.49 6.98 -21.50
N ASP A 93 18.32 6.53 -21.05
CA ASP A 93 17.61 7.11 -19.89
C ASP A 93 18.14 6.61 -18.54
N LEU A 94 19.11 5.68 -18.53
CA LEU A 94 19.73 5.14 -17.32
C LEU A 94 21.12 5.74 -17.14
N ARG A 95 21.35 6.43 -16.02
CA ARG A 95 22.63 7.10 -15.74
C ARG A 95 23.68 6.07 -15.30
N ILE A 96 24.69 5.82 -16.11
CA ILE A 96 25.76 4.85 -15.79
C ILE A 96 27.07 5.53 -15.38
N ALA A 97 27.74 5.08 -14.32
CA ALA A 97 29.09 5.55 -13.98
C ALA A 97 30.15 4.96 -14.92
N THR A 98 30.29 5.55 -16.11
CA THR A 98 31.29 5.19 -17.11
C THR A 98 32.65 5.84 -16.83
N VAL A 99 33.72 5.27 -17.38
CA VAL A 99 35.07 5.86 -17.31
C VAL A 99 35.13 7.16 -18.10
N LEU A 100 35.66 8.21 -17.47
CA LEU A 100 35.89 9.49 -18.11
C LEU A 100 36.92 9.35 -19.24
N ARG A 101 36.66 10.02 -20.36
CA ARG A 101 37.54 9.98 -21.54
C ARG A 101 38.48 11.20 -21.57
N ARG A 102 39.68 11.03 -22.11
CA ARG A 102 40.60 12.12 -22.46
C ARG A 102 40.10 12.80 -23.76
N PRO A 103 40.61 14.01 -24.10
CA PRO A 103 40.23 14.68 -25.36
C PRO A 103 40.51 13.87 -26.62
N ASP A 104 41.45 12.92 -26.58
CA ASP A 104 41.78 11.99 -27.66
C ASP A 104 40.87 10.74 -27.72
N GLY A 105 39.88 10.64 -26.84
CA GLY A 105 38.95 9.51 -26.73
C GLY A 105 39.48 8.32 -25.91
N SER A 106 40.73 8.35 -25.44
CA SER A 106 41.26 7.28 -24.58
C SER A 106 40.65 7.31 -23.18
N PRO A 107 40.47 6.16 -22.49
CA PRO A 107 39.95 6.14 -21.13
C PRO A 107 40.96 6.76 -20.15
N ARG A 108 40.49 7.58 -19.19
CA ARG A 108 41.28 8.12 -18.08
C ARG A 108 41.55 7.02 -17.05
N ARG A 109 42.49 6.15 -17.43
CA ARG A 109 43.00 5.01 -16.68
C ARG A 109 44.53 4.99 -16.70
N THR A 110 45.15 4.49 -15.65
CA THR A 110 46.60 4.28 -15.55
C THR A 110 46.92 3.21 -14.49
N THR A 111 48.11 2.60 -14.56
CA THR A 111 48.61 1.71 -13.51
C THR A 111 49.41 2.53 -12.50
N VAL A 112 49.15 2.32 -11.22
CA VAL A 112 49.83 2.97 -10.09
C VAL A 112 50.43 1.92 -9.19
N ASP A 113 51.57 2.24 -8.57
CA ASP A 113 52.17 1.38 -7.56
C ASP A 113 51.47 1.61 -6.23
N THR A 114 51.01 0.52 -5.59
CA THR A 114 50.45 0.54 -4.24
C THR A 114 51.28 -0.35 -3.33
N ASP A 115 51.09 -0.23 -2.02
CA ASP A 115 51.76 -1.08 -1.02
C ASP A 115 51.44 -2.58 -1.21
N SER A 116 50.35 -2.89 -1.92
CA SER A 116 49.88 -4.24 -2.24
C SER A 116 50.26 -4.69 -3.66
N GLY A 117 51.03 -3.89 -4.41
CA GLY A 117 51.46 -4.16 -5.78
C GLY A 117 50.87 -3.18 -6.83
N PRO A 118 51.19 -3.37 -8.13
CA PRO A 118 50.64 -2.53 -9.20
C PRO A 118 49.11 -2.68 -9.29
N ALA A 119 48.40 -1.56 -9.26
CA ALA A 119 46.95 -1.50 -9.31
C ALA A 119 46.45 -0.59 -10.44
N VAL A 120 45.26 -0.84 -10.95
CA VAL A 120 44.64 0.01 -11.98
C VAL A 120 43.84 1.13 -11.32
N ALA A 121 44.22 2.38 -11.59
CA ALA A 121 43.51 3.57 -11.20
C ALA A 121 42.68 4.12 -12.37
N ARG A 122 41.39 4.39 -12.14
CA ARG A 122 40.47 4.95 -13.16
C ARG A 122 39.59 6.05 -12.59
N LEU A 123 39.27 7.04 -13.43
CA LEU A 123 38.28 8.07 -13.12
C LEU A 123 36.92 7.72 -13.69
N LEU A 124 35.93 7.55 -12.81
CA LEU A 124 34.54 7.27 -13.17
C LEU A 124 33.69 8.53 -13.04
N ARG A 125 32.65 8.61 -13.87
CA ARG A 125 31.63 9.65 -13.79
C ARG A 125 30.90 9.56 -12.45
N HIS A 126 30.88 10.65 -11.68
CA HIS A 126 30.05 10.78 -10.50
C HIS A 126 28.57 10.95 -10.89
N LEU A 127 27.68 10.20 -10.24
CA LEU A 127 26.24 10.32 -10.40
C LEU A 127 25.62 11.00 -9.17
N PRO A 128 24.94 12.15 -9.30
CA PRO A 128 24.30 12.81 -8.17
C PRO A 128 23.02 12.07 -7.73
N GLY A 129 22.65 12.23 -6.46
CA GLY A 129 21.38 11.74 -5.88
C GLY A 129 21.56 10.79 -4.68
N GLY A 130 22.73 10.18 -4.51
CA GLY A 130 23.01 9.21 -3.46
C GLY A 130 22.31 7.86 -3.70
N THR A 131 22.68 6.86 -2.90
CA THR A 131 22.20 5.48 -3.02
C THR A 131 20.80 5.31 -2.41
N LEU A 132 20.22 4.12 -2.56
CA LEU A 132 19.00 3.72 -1.85
C LEU A 132 19.30 3.09 -0.48
N SER A 133 20.57 2.94 -0.11
CA SER A 133 21.05 2.35 1.14
C SER A 133 20.37 2.88 2.40
N GLY A 134 20.30 2.01 3.40
CA GLY A 134 19.82 2.33 4.75
C GLY A 134 18.45 1.71 5.04
N PRO A 135 17.95 1.84 6.27
CA PRO A 135 16.77 1.09 6.72
C PRO A 135 15.44 1.61 6.14
N ARG A 136 15.44 2.67 5.32
CA ARG A 136 14.20 3.30 4.82
C ARG A 136 13.28 2.30 4.12
N HIS A 137 11.99 2.32 4.38
CA HIS A 137 11.02 1.53 3.62
C HIS A 137 11.04 1.89 2.11
N LEU A 138 10.95 0.89 1.25
CA LEU A 138 10.91 1.05 -0.20
C LEU A 138 9.47 0.96 -0.70
N SER A 139 9.00 2.02 -1.38
CA SER A 139 7.68 2.00 -2.02
C SER A 139 7.59 0.91 -3.09
N PRO A 140 6.38 0.36 -3.39
CA PRO A 140 6.21 -0.58 -4.49
C PRO A 140 6.73 -0.06 -5.83
N GLY A 141 6.62 1.25 -6.07
CA GLY A 141 7.17 1.92 -7.27
C GLY A 141 8.70 1.89 -7.30
N THR A 142 9.36 2.17 -6.17
CA THR A 142 10.82 2.09 -6.04
C THR A 142 11.30 0.65 -6.27
N VAL A 143 10.63 -0.34 -5.67
CA VAL A 143 10.93 -1.77 -5.85
C VAL A 143 10.78 -2.17 -7.33
N ALA A 144 9.70 -1.78 -7.99
CA ALA A 144 9.48 -2.05 -9.42
C ALA A 144 10.55 -1.38 -10.30
N ALA A 145 10.98 -0.16 -9.97
CA ALA A 145 12.04 0.54 -10.69
C ALA A 145 13.38 -0.21 -10.60
N MET A 146 13.76 -0.72 -9.43
CA MET A 146 14.95 -1.56 -9.28
C MET A 146 14.87 -2.82 -10.14
N GLY A 147 13.72 -3.51 -10.16
CA GLY A 147 13.49 -4.67 -11.04
C GLY A 147 13.58 -4.33 -12.54
N THR A 148 13.08 -3.15 -12.93
CA THR A 148 13.18 -2.63 -14.30
C THR A 148 14.65 -2.41 -14.71
N ILE A 149 15.46 -1.80 -13.82
CA ILE A 149 16.88 -1.57 -14.05
C ILE A 149 17.63 -2.90 -14.23
N ALA A 150 17.38 -3.87 -13.35
CA ALA A 150 17.96 -5.21 -13.47
C ALA A 150 17.59 -5.89 -14.80
N GLY A 151 16.32 -5.77 -15.24
CA GLY A 151 15.87 -6.31 -16.52
C GLY A 151 16.54 -5.65 -17.73
N ARG A 152 16.73 -4.33 -17.66
CA ARG A 152 17.43 -3.53 -18.69
C ARG A 152 18.91 -3.89 -18.79
N ALA A 153 19.61 -3.96 -17.66
CA ALA A 153 21.01 -4.36 -17.59
C ALA A 153 21.21 -5.78 -18.13
N SER A 154 20.41 -6.74 -17.66
CA SER A 154 20.44 -8.13 -18.14
C SER A 154 20.16 -8.24 -19.63
N THR A 155 19.26 -7.42 -20.18
CA THR A 155 18.98 -7.39 -21.63
C THR A 155 20.14 -6.80 -22.43
N ALA A 156 20.74 -5.71 -21.97
CA ALA A 156 21.87 -5.07 -22.63
C ALA A 156 23.13 -5.95 -22.67
N LEU A 157 23.38 -6.73 -21.61
CA LEU A 157 24.56 -7.59 -21.50
C LEU A 157 24.42 -8.97 -22.15
N ARG A 158 23.24 -9.32 -22.69
CA ARG A 158 22.93 -10.67 -23.21
C ARG A 158 23.98 -11.23 -24.17
N ASP A 159 24.38 -10.41 -25.14
CA ASP A 159 25.31 -10.81 -26.21
C ASP A 159 26.74 -10.27 -25.97
N PHE A 160 26.98 -9.62 -24.83
CA PHE A 160 28.30 -9.12 -24.46
C PHE A 160 29.25 -10.27 -24.13
N ARG A 161 30.47 -10.22 -24.70
CA ARG A 161 31.53 -11.21 -24.48
C ARG A 161 32.84 -10.47 -24.33
N HIS A 162 33.63 -10.83 -23.33
CA HIS A 162 34.96 -10.26 -23.09
C HIS A 162 35.85 -11.28 -22.35
N PRO A 163 37.16 -11.37 -22.64
CA PRO A 163 38.05 -12.32 -21.96
C PRO A 163 38.08 -12.17 -20.43
N GLY A 164 38.07 -10.92 -19.93
CA GLY A 164 38.02 -10.62 -18.49
C GLY A 164 36.71 -11.01 -17.77
N LEU A 165 35.75 -11.62 -18.47
CA LEU A 165 34.57 -12.22 -17.81
C LEU A 165 34.86 -13.63 -17.30
N ASP A 166 35.88 -14.31 -17.83
CA ASP A 166 36.28 -15.64 -17.38
C ASP A 166 37.04 -15.50 -16.06
N ARG A 167 36.33 -15.60 -14.94
CA ARG A 167 36.83 -15.48 -13.56
C ARG A 167 35.85 -16.09 -12.56
N VAL A 168 36.37 -16.54 -11.42
CA VAL A 168 35.59 -17.12 -10.33
C VAL A 168 35.50 -16.11 -9.19
N LEU A 169 34.33 -15.49 -9.05
CA LEU A 169 34.04 -14.50 -8.01
C LEU A 169 33.30 -15.14 -6.85
N GLN A 170 33.54 -14.61 -5.64
CA GLN A 170 32.82 -14.98 -4.42
C GLN A 170 31.30 -14.81 -4.54
N TRP A 171 30.90 -13.78 -5.29
CA TRP A 171 29.51 -13.33 -5.44
C TRP A 171 28.74 -14.07 -6.54
N ASP A 172 29.44 -14.86 -7.35
CA ASP A 172 28.82 -15.61 -8.44
C ASP A 172 27.93 -16.73 -7.87
N PRO A 173 26.61 -16.72 -8.15
CA PRO A 173 25.71 -17.73 -7.63
C PRO A 173 26.07 -19.16 -8.02
N ARG A 174 26.83 -19.38 -9.11
CA ARG A 174 27.30 -20.72 -9.54
C ARG A 174 28.29 -21.35 -8.57
N HIS A 175 28.79 -20.58 -7.60
CA HIS A 175 29.78 -21.03 -6.61
C HIS A 175 29.29 -20.85 -5.16
N ALA A 176 28.02 -20.47 -4.97
CA ALA A 176 27.50 -20.09 -3.66
C ALA A 176 27.61 -21.20 -2.62
N ASP A 177 27.38 -22.47 -2.99
CA ASP A 177 27.50 -23.62 -2.10
C ASP A 177 28.94 -23.82 -1.60
N ARG A 178 29.90 -23.75 -2.52
CA ARG A 178 31.35 -23.86 -2.23
C ARG A 178 31.82 -22.69 -1.38
N VAL A 179 31.38 -21.48 -1.67
CA VAL A 179 31.70 -20.27 -0.90
C VAL A 179 31.19 -20.40 0.54
N VAL A 180 29.94 -20.81 0.74
CA VAL A 180 29.40 -21.02 2.09
C VAL A 180 30.11 -22.16 2.81
N ALA A 181 30.46 -23.25 2.10
CA ALA A 181 31.20 -24.36 2.71
C ALA A 181 32.55 -23.91 3.28
N GLU A 182 33.27 -23.06 2.54
CA GLU A 182 34.56 -22.48 2.94
C GLU A 182 34.39 -21.48 4.11
N LEU A 183 33.45 -20.54 3.99
CA LEU A 183 33.39 -19.38 4.88
C LEU A 183 32.50 -19.56 6.12
N ALA A 184 31.56 -20.52 6.13
CA ALA A 184 30.64 -20.68 7.25
C ALA A 184 31.34 -21.00 8.59
N GLY A 185 32.60 -21.44 8.58
CA GLY A 185 33.41 -21.61 9.79
C GLY A 185 33.60 -20.32 10.60
N HIS A 186 33.54 -19.16 9.95
CA HIS A 186 33.69 -17.84 10.57
C HIS A 186 32.42 -17.32 11.28
N ILE A 187 31.27 -17.97 11.08
CA ILE A 187 30.03 -17.62 11.79
C ILE A 187 30.13 -18.15 13.22
N ALA A 188 30.38 -17.28 14.20
CA ALA A 188 30.65 -17.68 15.58
C ALA A 188 29.48 -18.45 16.22
N GLU A 189 28.23 -18.04 15.95
CA GLU A 189 27.02 -18.59 16.55
C GLU A 189 26.66 -19.96 15.91
N PRO A 190 26.65 -21.07 16.68
CA PRO A 190 26.40 -22.40 16.13
C PRO A 190 25.04 -22.55 15.43
N ASP A 191 23.99 -21.98 16.00
CA ASP A 191 22.63 -22.07 15.46
C ASP A 191 22.50 -21.30 14.13
N ARG A 192 23.09 -20.10 14.06
CA ARG A 192 23.14 -19.31 12.82
C ARG A 192 23.93 -20.04 11.74
N ARG A 193 25.08 -20.63 12.10
CA ARG A 193 25.90 -21.43 11.19
C ARG A 193 25.15 -22.65 10.66
N ALA A 194 24.42 -23.36 11.51
CA ALA A 194 23.62 -24.51 11.11
C ALA A 194 22.47 -24.10 10.18
N ALA A 195 21.77 -22.99 10.50
CA ALA A 195 20.70 -22.46 9.67
C ALA A 195 21.20 -22.06 8.27
N VAL A 196 22.32 -21.33 8.18
CA VAL A 196 22.95 -20.95 6.90
C VAL A 196 23.29 -22.18 6.08
N ARG A 197 23.98 -23.18 6.67
CA ARG A 197 24.35 -24.42 5.96
C ARG A 197 23.14 -25.21 5.46
N ALA A 198 22.09 -25.33 6.28
CA ALA A 198 20.88 -26.05 5.92
C ALA A 198 20.13 -25.35 4.77
N ALA A 199 19.93 -24.04 4.86
CA ALA A 199 19.28 -23.25 3.82
C ALA A 199 20.06 -23.26 2.50
N THR A 200 21.40 -23.16 2.56
CA THR A 200 22.25 -23.29 1.37
C THR A 200 22.12 -24.66 0.73
N ALA A 201 22.16 -25.75 1.51
CA ALA A 201 22.05 -27.10 0.97
C ALA A 201 20.69 -27.32 0.27
N GLU A 202 19.59 -26.87 0.88
CA GLU A 202 18.25 -26.95 0.29
C GLU A 202 18.14 -26.13 -1.00
N ALA A 203 18.56 -24.86 -0.96
CA ALA A 203 18.47 -23.96 -2.11
C ALA A 203 19.38 -24.40 -3.26
N TRP A 204 20.60 -24.85 -2.96
CA TRP A 204 21.53 -25.36 -3.96
C TRP A 204 20.99 -26.60 -4.66
N ALA A 205 20.39 -27.54 -3.92
CA ALA A 205 19.77 -28.73 -4.51
C ALA A 205 18.63 -28.38 -5.48
N GLN A 206 17.93 -27.25 -5.29
CA GLN A 206 16.95 -26.76 -6.26
C GLN A 206 17.63 -26.19 -7.51
N VAL A 207 18.62 -25.31 -7.33
CA VAL A 207 19.32 -24.65 -8.43
C VAL A 207 20.13 -25.64 -9.29
N ASP A 208 20.82 -26.59 -8.68
CA ASP A 208 21.65 -27.58 -9.37
C ASP A 208 20.85 -28.41 -10.37
N ARG A 209 19.59 -28.76 -10.03
CA ARG A 209 18.66 -29.45 -10.96
C ARG A 209 18.29 -28.62 -12.18
N LEU A 210 18.33 -27.29 -12.06
CA LEU A 210 17.95 -26.34 -13.11
C LEU A 210 19.17 -25.79 -13.86
N ALA A 211 20.37 -25.92 -13.30
CA ALA A 211 21.61 -25.27 -13.73
C ALA A 211 21.89 -25.41 -15.24
N ALA A 212 21.66 -26.60 -15.80
CA ALA A 212 21.88 -26.87 -17.22
C ALA A 212 20.88 -26.16 -18.15
N ALA A 213 19.69 -25.80 -17.65
CA ALA A 213 18.65 -25.10 -18.39
C ALA A 213 18.70 -23.58 -18.23
N LEU A 214 19.42 -23.08 -17.21
CA LEU A 214 19.56 -21.64 -16.95
C LEU A 214 20.47 -20.98 -18.01
N PRO A 215 20.00 -19.92 -18.69
CA PRO A 215 20.83 -19.19 -19.65
C PRO A 215 22.04 -18.55 -18.96
N SER A 216 23.23 -18.77 -19.51
CA SER A 216 24.46 -18.09 -19.07
C SER A 216 24.79 -16.91 -20.00
N GLN A 217 25.14 -15.76 -19.43
CA GLN A 217 25.53 -14.54 -20.15
C GLN A 217 26.42 -13.66 -19.27
N ALA A 218 26.89 -12.54 -19.81
CA ALA A 218 27.45 -11.49 -18.98
C ALA A 218 26.36 -10.87 -18.08
N VAL A 219 26.72 -10.63 -16.82
CA VAL A 219 25.87 -10.04 -15.79
C VAL A 219 26.70 -9.05 -14.95
N HIS A 220 26.06 -8.03 -14.40
CA HIS A 220 26.63 -7.05 -13.47
C HIS A 220 26.83 -7.65 -12.07
N LEU A 221 25.87 -8.46 -11.59
CA LEU A 221 25.92 -9.19 -10.31
C LEU A 221 25.99 -8.33 -9.03
N ASP A 222 25.76 -7.02 -9.13
CA ASP A 222 25.81 -6.12 -7.97
C ASP A 222 24.83 -4.93 -8.08
N LEU A 223 23.67 -5.17 -8.71
CA LEU A 223 22.58 -4.20 -8.83
C LEU A 223 21.76 -4.13 -7.53
N THR A 224 22.40 -3.64 -6.47
CA THR A 224 21.86 -3.53 -5.10
C THR A 224 21.40 -2.09 -4.78
N ASP A 225 20.70 -1.91 -3.67
CA ASP A 225 20.34 -0.61 -3.10
C ASP A 225 21.58 0.27 -2.78
N ASP A 226 22.73 -0.36 -2.53
CA ASP A 226 24.03 0.29 -2.36
C ASP A 226 24.62 0.83 -3.68
N ASN A 227 24.26 0.25 -4.83
CA ASN A 227 24.82 0.62 -6.14
C ASN A 227 23.81 1.22 -7.14
N LEU A 228 22.55 1.35 -6.73
CA LEU A 228 21.55 2.08 -7.47
C LEU A 228 21.44 3.51 -6.95
N ILE A 229 21.59 4.47 -7.86
CA ILE A 229 21.59 5.90 -7.55
C ILE A 229 20.22 6.48 -7.81
N ARG A 230 19.71 7.19 -6.81
CA ARG A 230 18.45 7.92 -6.87
C ARG A 230 18.54 9.05 -7.88
N SER A 231 17.45 9.30 -8.59
CA SER A 231 17.32 10.54 -9.35
C SER A 231 17.32 11.72 -8.36
N PRO A 232 18.14 12.77 -8.56
CA PRO A 232 18.31 13.87 -7.59
C PRO A 232 17.00 14.52 -7.15
N ASP A 233 16.09 14.68 -8.12
CA ASP A 233 14.84 15.42 -7.97
C ASP A 233 13.63 14.50 -7.79
N SER A 234 13.81 13.18 -7.80
CA SER A 234 12.69 12.25 -7.62
C SER A 234 12.22 12.22 -6.17
N ARG A 235 10.91 12.35 -6.01
CA ARG A 235 10.17 12.13 -4.78
C ARG A 235 8.94 11.27 -5.14
N PRO A 236 8.69 10.12 -4.50
CA PRO A 236 9.60 9.38 -3.61
C PRO A 236 10.94 9.04 -4.31
N PRO A 237 11.96 8.59 -3.57
CA PRO A 237 13.26 8.26 -4.16
C PRO A 237 13.14 7.09 -5.16
N LEU A 238 13.27 7.38 -6.45
CA LEU A 238 13.34 6.40 -7.52
C LEU A 238 14.79 6.27 -8.03
N PRO A 239 15.29 5.04 -8.25
CA PRO A 239 16.59 4.84 -8.87
C PRO A 239 16.52 5.07 -10.39
N ASP A 240 17.53 5.75 -10.92
CA ASP A 240 17.74 5.93 -12.36
C ASP A 240 19.23 5.89 -12.72
N GLY A 241 20.10 5.49 -11.78
CA GLY A 241 21.52 5.38 -12.01
C GLY A 241 22.12 4.09 -11.48
N VAL A 242 23.22 3.65 -12.10
CA VAL A 242 23.96 2.44 -11.76
C VAL A 242 25.43 2.76 -11.62
N ILE A 243 26.02 2.30 -10.52
CA ILE A 243 27.45 2.37 -10.25
C ILE A 243 28.03 0.98 -10.02
N ASP A 244 29.36 0.94 -9.96
CA ASP A 244 30.19 -0.22 -9.62
C ASP A 244 30.02 -1.48 -10.50
N PHE A 245 30.77 -1.51 -11.59
CA PHE A 245 30.85 -2.65 -12.51
C PHE A 245 31.95 -3.67 -12.11
N GLY A 246 32.41 -3.66 -10.85
CA GLY A 246 33.50 -4.49 -10.36
C GLY A 246 33.23 -6.00 -10.44
N ASP A 247 31.97 -6.40 -10.34
CA ASP A 247 31.52 -7.80 -10.28
C ASP A 247 31.06 -8.38 -11.64
N VAL A 248 31.24 -7.63 -12.73
CA VAL A 248 30.79 -8.09 -14.05
C VAL A 248 31.48 -9.40 -14.46
N THR A 249 30.72 -10.47 -14.64
CA THR A 249 31.26 -11.78 -15.04
C THR A 249 30.26 -12.55 -15.90
N THR A 250 30.66 -13.70 -16.45
CA THR A 250 29.72 -14.62 -17.09
C THR A 250 29.07 -15.49 -16.02
N SER A 251 27.76 -15.39 -15.81
CA SER A 251 27.01 -16.25 -14.88
C SER A 251 25.59 -16.50 -15.39
N TRP A 252 24.72 -17.09 -14.58
CA TRP A 252 23.30 -17.25 -14.92
C TRP A 252 22.61 -15.89 -15.00
N ALA A 253 21.92 -15.65 -16.11
CA ALA A 253 21.27 -14.37 -16.42
C ALA A 253 20.28 -13.90 -15.34
N VAL A 254 19.56 -14.85 -14.75
CA VAL A 254 18.56 -14.60 -13.70
C VAL A 254 19.20 -14.19 -12.35
N GLY A 255 20.52 -14.38 -12.20
CA GLY A 255 21.27 -13.94 -11.02
C GLY A 255 21.16 -12.44 -10.76
N GLU A 256 21.04 -11.61 -11.81
CA GLU A 256 20.83 -10.16 -11.70
C GLU A 256 19.61 -9.83 -10.83
N LEU A 257 18.48 -10.49 -11.13
CA LEU A 257 17.25 -10.31 -10.39
C LEU A 257 17.43 -10.79 -8.95
N ALA A 258 18.00 -11.97 -8.74
CA ALA A 258 18.19 -12.53 -7.40
C ALA A 258 19.04 -11.60 -6.50
N VAL A 259 20.10 -11.00 -7.04
CA VAL A 259 20.92 -10.02 -6.33
C VAL A 259 20.09 -8.80 -5.95
N SER A 260 19.39 -8.18 -6.89
CA SER A 260 18.55 -7.01 -6.61
C SER A 260 17.47 -7.31 -5.58
N LEU A 261 16.78 -8.46 -5.66
CA LEU A 261 15.75 -8.83 -4.69
C LEU A 261 16.33 -9.01 -3.29
N SER A 262 17.48 -9.68 -3.17
CA SER A 262 18.11 -9.92 -1.87
C SER A 262 18.47 -8.62 -1.15
N SER A 263 18.93 -7.61 -1.89
CA SER A 263 19.34 -6.33 -1.33
C SER A 263 18.16 -5.53 -0.75
N MET A 264 16.93 -5.77 -1.21
CA MET A 264 15.74 -5.08 -0.71
C MET A 264 15.27 -5.61 0.66
N LEU A 265 15.67 -6.83 1.04
CA LEU A 265 15.05 -7.55 2.17
C LEU A 265 15.46 -7.04 3.56
N HIS A 266 16.44 -6.14 3.67
CA HIS A 266 16.80 -5.54 4.96
C HIS A 266 16.00 -4.29 5.31
N HIS A 267 15.37 -3.66 4.32
CA HIS A 267 14.65 -2.39 4.50
C HIS A 267 13.46 -2.53 5.47
N ASP A 268 13.16 -1.45 6.20
CA ASP A 268 12.15 -1.45 7.24
C ASP A 268 10.77 -1.83 6.69
N GLY A 269 10.10 -2.73 7.40
CA GLY A 269 8.77 -3.20 7.04
C GLY A 269 8.69 -4.06 5.78
N ILE A 270 9.80 -4.32 5.08
CA ILE A 270 9.84 -5.23 3.95
C ILE A 270 9.71 -6.68 4.43
N GLU A 271 9.00 -7.46 3.62
CA GLU A 271 8.73 -8.88 3.76
C GLU A 271 8.86 -9.52 2.37
N PRO A 272 8.98 -10.85 2.23
CA PRO A 272 9.21 -11.49 0.94
C PRO A 272 8.24 -11.13 -0.19
N HIS A 273 6.95 -10.90 0.10
CA HIS A 273 6.00 -10.53 -0.96
C HIS A 273 6.21 -9.11 -1.49
N HIS A 274 6.79 -8.21 -0.70
CA HIS A 274 7.01 -6.81 -1.09
C HIS A 274 8.02 -6.67 -2.25
N VAL A 275 8.84 -7.68 -2.53
CA VAL A 275 9.80 -7.66 -3.67
C VAL A 275 9.20 -8.22 -4.97
N LEU A 276 7.99 -8.77 -4.94
CA LEU A 276 7.31 -9.28 -6.15
C LEU A 276 7.04 -8.20 -7.23
N PRO A 277 6.82 -6.91 -6.92
CA PRO A 277 6.77 -5.86 -7.94
C PRO A 277 8.05 -5.80 -8.79
N ALA A 278 9.23 -5.99 -8.18
CA ALA A 278 10.50 -6.05 -8.93
C ALA A 278 10.55 -7.27 -9.86
N VAL A 279 10.04 -8.42 -9.43
CA VAL A 279 9.91 -9.63 -10.27
C VAL A 279 9.03 -9.36 -11.49
N ARG A 280 7.85 -8.74 -11.29
CA ARG A 280 6.93 -8.40 -12.40
C ARG A 280 7.57 -7.41 -13.37
N ALA A 281 8.19 -6.36 -12.84
CA ALA A 281 8.84 -5.32 -13.63
C ALA A 281 10.04 -5.87 -14.42
N PHE A 282 10.87 -6.72 -13.80
CA PHE A 282 11.94 -7.43 -14.49
C PHE A 282 11.38 -8.30 -15.61
N HIS A 283 10.35 -9.11 -15.33
CA HIS A 283 9.73 -10.00 -16.32
C HIS A 283 9.13 -9.23 -17.50
N ALA A 284 8.54 -8.05 -17.27
CA ALA A 284 8.01 -7.20 -18.33
C ALA A 284 9.09 -6.69 -19.30
N VAL A 285 10.32 -6.47 -18.81
CA VAL A 285 11.48 -6.05 -19.64
C VAL A 285 12.21 -7.24 -20.25
N ARG A 286 12.48 -8.27 -19.43
CA ARG A 286 13.17 -9.52 -19.78
C ARG A 286 12.31 -10.71 -19.32
N PRO A 287 11.46 -11.27 -20.20
CA PRO A 287 10.61 -12.40 -19.85
C PRO A 287 11.42 -13.59 -19.33
N LEU A 288 11.03 -14.06 -18.15
CA LEU A 288 11.63 -15.23 -17.49
C LEU A 288 11.03 -16.52 -18.07
N ARG A 289 11.90 -17.52 -18.31
CA ARG A 289 11.46 -18.90 -18.56
C ARG A 289 10.96 -19.56 -17.28
N ALA A 290 10.27 -20.70 -17.41
CA ALA A 290 9.77 -21.44 -16.25
C ALA A 290 10.90 -21.87 -15.30
N GLU A 291 12.02 -22.33 -15.86
CA GLU A 291 13.20 -22.76 -15.10
C GLU A 291 13.89 -21.57 -14.42
N GLU A 292 13.95 -20.41 -15.08
CA GLU A 292 14.49 -19.19 -14.47
C GLU A 292 13.60 -18.71 -13.33
N ALA A 293 12.27 -18.68 -13.52
CA ALA A 293 11.30 -18.30 -12.50
C ALA A 293 11.37 -19.23 -11.27
N GLU A 294 11.60 -20.53 -11.47
CA GLU A 294 11.81 -21.50 -10.40
C GLU A 294 13.14 -21.28 -9.66
N ALA A 295 14.19 -20.82 -10.35
CA ALA A 295 15.50 -20.57 -9.76
C ALA A 295 15.61 -19.24 -9.00
N VAL A 296 14.74 -18.24 -9.25
CA VAL A 296 14.85 -16.88 -8.65
C VAL A 296 15.00 -16.93 -7.13
N TRP A 297 14.04 -17.51 -6.41
CA TRP A 297 14.07 -17.47 -4.94
C TRP A 297 15.17 -18.36 -4.32
N PRO A 298 15.44 -19.58 -4.83
CA PRO A 298 16.63 -20.33 -4.43
C PRO A 298 17.92 -19.50 -4.54
N LEU A 299 18.08 -18.74 -5.63
CA LEU A 299 19.24 -17.87 -5.80
C LEU A 299 19.25 -16.69 -4.81
N VAL A 300 18.09 -16.14 -4.43
CA VAL A 300 17.99 -15.13 -3.35
C VAL A 300 18.47 -15.71 -2.02
N VAL A 301 18.06 -16.93 -1.67
CA VAL A 301 18.51 -17.62 -0.44
C VAL A 301 20.02 -17.88 -0.47
N LEU A 302 20.55 -18.35 -1.60
CA LEU A 302 21.99 -18.57 -1.78
C LEU A 302 22.78 -17.26 -1.64
N ARG A 303 22.31 -16.17 -2.26
CA ARG A 303 22.93 -14.85 -2.13
C ARG A 303 22.93 -14.38 -0.67
N ALA A 304 21.82 -14.52 0.04
CA ALA A 304 21.71 -14.16 1.45
C ALA A 304 22.67 -14.98 2.34
N ALA A 305 22.79 -16.28 2.09
CA ALA A 305 23.72 -17.15 2.81
C ALA A 305 25.19 -16.76 2.57
N VAL A 306 25.54 -16.44 1.32
CA VAL A 306 26.88 -15.95 0.96
C VAL A 306 27.16 -14.61 1.63
N LEU A 307 26.21 -13.68 1.68
CA LEU A 307 26.35 -12.40 2.38
C LEU A 307 26.72 -12.61 3.86
N VAL A 308 25.93 -13.41 4.59
CA VAL A 308 26.18 -13.69 6.02
C VAL A 308 27.55 -14.35 6.26
N ALA A 309 27.92 -15.35 5.43
CA ALA A 309 29.19 -16.04 5.58
C ALA A 309 30.38 -15.13 5.22
N SER A 310 30.23 -14.31 4.18
CA SER A 310 31.24 -13.36 3.71
C SER A 310 31.49 -12.24 4.71
N GLY A 311 30.44 -11.55 5.18
CA GLY A 311 30.58 -10.42 6.10
C GLY A 311 31.30 -10.81 7.39
N ARG A 312 31.04 -12.02 7.90
CA ARG A 312 31.73 -12.56 9.09
C ARG A 312 33.19 -12.89 8.84
N HIS A 313 33.54 -13.41 7.66
CA HIS A 313 34.94 -13.59 7.28
C HIS A 313 35.66 -12.24 7.12
N GLN A 314 35.04 -11.27 6.46
CA GLN A 314 35.64 -9.95 6.22
C GLN A 314 35.89 -9.18 7.52
N ALA A 315 34.97 -9.27 8.49
CA ALA A 315 35.15 -8.66 9.81
C ALA A 315 36.32 -9.25 10.62
N VAL A 316 36.76 -10.48 10.29
CA VAL A 316 37.95 -11.14 10.87
C VAL A 316 39.23 -10.77 10.11
N VAL A 317 39.13 -10.61 8.79
CA VAL A 317 40.27 -10.25 7.92
C VAL A 317 40.72 -8.80 8.11
N ASP A 318 39.78 -7.88 8.32
CA ASP A 318 40.05 -6.44 8.47
C ASP A 318 39.34 -5.88 9.70
N GLU A 319 39.92 -6.11 10.88
CA GLU A 319 39.33 -5.74 12.18
C GLU A 319 39.06 -4.22 12.32
N ASP A 320 39.69 -3.37 11.51
CA ASP A 320 39.51 -1.92 11.53
C ASP A 320 38.42 -1.41 10.55
N ASN A 321 37.80 -2.30 9.77
CA ASN A 321 36.79 -1.94 8.78
C ASN A 321 35.39 -1.76 9.39
N ALA A 322 35.07 -0.53 9.82
CA ALA A 322 33.77 -0.19 10.38
C ALA A 322 32.60 -0.48 9.41
N TYR A 323 32.79 -0.27 8.11
CA TYR A 323 31.78 -0.55 7.08
C TYR A 323 31.38 -2.03 7.05
N ALA A 324 32.33 -2.95 7.20
CA ALA A 324 32.05 -4.39 7.26
C ALA A 324 31.34 -4.81 8.56
N LYS A 325 31.62 -4.15 9.69
CA LYS A 325 30.99 -4.46 10.99
C LYS A 325 29.53 -4.00 11.04
N ASP A 326 29.24 -2.84 10.48
CA ASP A 326 27.88 -2.26 10.44
C ASP A 326 26.94 -3.05 9.51
N ALA A 327 27.49 -3.79 8.53
CA ALA A 327 26.72 -4.60 7.59
C ALA A 327 26.19 -5.94 8.16
N LEU A 328 26.74 -6.43 9.28
CA LEU A 328 26.48 -7.79 9.77
C LEU A 328 25.00 -8.02 10.16
N ASP A 329 24.38 -7.04 10.81
CA ASP A 329 22.97 -7.15 11.21
C ASP A 329 22.04 -7.04 10.00
N ARG A 330 22.42 -6.22 9.03
CA ARG A 330 21.72 -6.06 7.74
C ARG A 330 21.73 -7.37 6.95
N GLU A 331 22.89 -8.00 6.79
CA GLU A 331 23.02 -9.26 6.05
C GLU A 331 22.25 -10.39 6.73
N TRP A 332 22.28 -10.45 8.06
CA TRP A 332 21.48 -11.41 8.82
C TRP A 332 19.98 -11.18 8.60
N ARG A 333 19.53 -9.92 8.59
CA ARG A 333 18.14 -9.58 8.30
C ARG A 333 17.69 -10.04 6.91
N ILE A 334 18.55 -9.86 5.89
CA ILE A 334 18.29 -10.38 4.53
C ILE A 334 18.09 -11.90 4.57
N PHE A 335 18.97 -12.63 5.26
CA PHE A 335 18.88 -14.08 5.41
C PHE A 335 17.60 -14.52 6.14
N GLU A 336 17.25 -13.85 7.23
CA GLU A 336 15.99 -14.13 7.95
C GLU A 336 14.76 -13.93 7.07
N GLN A 337 14.71 -12.85 6.28
CA GLN A 337 13.58 -12.63 5.36
C GLN A 337 13.57 -13.65 4.22
N ALA A 338 14.72 -13.91 3.58
CA ALA A 338 14.83 -14.85 2.47
C ALA A 338 14.41 -16.29 2.86
N THR A 339 14.62 -16.66 4.14
CA THR A 339 14.30 -17.99 4.70
C THR A 339 13.04 -18.03 5.57
N SER A 340 12.32 -16.92 5.69
CA SER A 340 11.11 -16.82 6.53
C SER A 340 9.93 -17.66 6.05
N LEU A 341 9.98 -18.14 4.81
CA LEU A 341 8.99 -19.02 4.19
C LEU A 341 9.70 -20.22 3.54
N PRO A 342 9.04 -21.39 3.45
CA PRO A 342 9.59 -22.50 2.70
C PRO A 342 9.86 -22.12 1.25
N LEU A 343 10.96 -22.64 0.70
CA LEU A 343 11.43 -22.30 -0.64
C LEU A 343 10.36 -22.51 -1.72
N ALA A 344 9.63 -23.61 -1.63
CA ALA A 344 8.56 -23.96 -2.57
C ALA A 344 7.43 -22.91 -2.61
N VAL A 345 7.10 -22.27 -1.48
CA VAL A 345 6.04 -21.24 -1.41
C VAL A 345 6.46 -20.02 -2.23
N MET A 346 7.69 -19.55 -2.07
CA MET A 346 8.20 -18.39 -2.80
C MET A 346 8.44 -18.67 -4.27
N ILE A 347 8.88 -19.88 -4.63
CA ILE A 347 8.94 -20.36 -6.02
C ILE A 347 7.58 -20.21 -6.69
N HIS A 348 6.50 -20.71 -6.06
CA HIS A 348 5.16 -20.61 -6.62
C HIS A 348 4.65 -19.16 -6.69
N LEU A 349 5.01 -18.30 -5.73
CA LEU A 349 4.67 -16.87 -5.79
C LEU A 349 5.36 -16.16 -6.95
N VAL A 350 6.64 -16.44 -7.20
CA VAL A 350 7.37 -15.92 -8.38
C VAL A 350 6.74 -16.41 -9.68
N ARG A 351 6.41 -17.70 -9.77
CA ARG A 351 5.72 -18.27 -10.95
C ARG A 351 4.34 -17.66 -11.19
N ASN A 352 3.58 -17.42 -10.12
CA ASN A 352 2.29 -16.74 -10.19
C ASN A 352 2.44 -15.26 -10.58
N ALA A 353 3.44 -14.55 -10.06
CA ALA A 353 3.70 -13.15 -10.40
C ALA A 353 4.12 -12.96 -11.87
N THR A 354 4.75 -13.97 -12.47
CA THR A 354 5.26 -13.94 -13.85
C THR A 354 4.34 -14.62 -14.85
N GLY A 355 3.26 -15.27 -14.42
CA GLY A 355 2.40 -16.08 -15.29
C GLY A 355 3.10 -17.30 -15.91
N THR A 356 4.26 -17.70 -15.39
CA THR A 356 5.04 -18.85 -15.88
C THR A 356 4.59 -20.18 -15.27
N GLY A 357 3.71 -20.13 -14.27
CA GLY A 357 2.97 -21.32 -13.83
C GLY A 357 2.06 -21.82 -14.95
N GLY A 358 2.16 -23.11 -15.31
CA GLY A 358 1.30 -23.67 -16.34
C GLY A 358 -0.17 -23.64 -15.90
N MET A 359 -1.12 -23.78 -16.85
CA MET A 359 -2.53 -24.05 -16.51
C MET A 359 -2.73 -25.29 -15.60
N ALA A 360 -1.70 -26.13 -15.45
CA ALA A 360 -1.65 -27.26 -14.51
C ALA A 360 -1.42 -26.85 -13.04
N ASP A 361 -0.93 -25.64 -12.75
CA ASP A 361 -0.62 -25.13 -11.40
C ASP A 361 -1.81 -24.39 -10.74
N THR A 362 -2.97 -24.34 -11.43
CA THR A 362 -4.18 -23.75 -10.84
C THR A 362 -4.77 -24.74 -9.83
N PRO A 363 -5.14 -24.33 -8.60
CA PRO A 363 -5.65 -25.21 -7.54
C PRO A 363 -6.96 -25.97 -7.88
N THR A 364 -7.50 -25.77 -9.09
CA THR A 364 -8.81 -26.21 -9.55
C THR A 364 -8.81 -27.52 -10.32
N ARG A 365 -7.66 -28.07 -10.74
CA ARG A 365 -7.63 -29.38 -11.42
C ARG A 365 -7.27 -30.49 -10.46
N THR A 366 -8.30 -31.18 -9.97
CA THR A 366 -8.16 -32.55 -9.49
C THR A 366 -7.60 -33.40 -10.63
N ALA A 367 -6.40 -33.97 -10.44
CA ALA A 367 -5.93 -35.01 -11.34
C ALA A 367 -6.94 -36.17 -11.30
N ARG A 368 -7.12 -36.94 -12.39
CA ARG A 368 -8.00 -38.13 -12.38
C ARG A 368 -7.65 -39.13 -11.26
N ALA A 369 -6.42 -39.10 -10.74
CA ALA A 369 -5.93 -39.90 -9.62
C ALA A 369 -6.35 -39.37 -8.23
N ASP A 370 -6.89 -38.15 -8.14
CA ASP A 370 -7.30 -37.49 -6.89
C ASP A 370 -8.82 -37.58 -6.65
N VAL A 371 -9.56 -38.28 -7.51
CA VAL A 371 -11.00 -38.56 -7.30
C VAL A 371 -11.15 -39.72 -6.32
N PRO A 372 -11.88 -39.53 -5.20
CA PRO A 372 -12.01 -40.58 -4.19
C PRO A 372 -12.75 -41.80 -4.75
N VAL A 373 -12.24 -43.00 -4.45
CA VAL A 373 -12.94 -44.27 -4.73
C VAL A 373 -14.12 -44.45 -3.77
N ARG A 374 -13.96 -43.96 -2.53
CA ARG A 374 -14.97 -43.92 -1.47
C ARG A 374 -14.95 -42.54 -0.80
N PRO A 375 -16.11 -42.02 -0.35
CA PRO A 375 -16.11 -40.80 0.46
C PRO A 375 -15.33 -41.03 1.76
N LEU A 376 -14.64 -39.99 2.22
CA LEU A 376 -13.84 -40.00 3.44
C LEU A 376 -14.67 -40.31 4.68
N LEU A 377 -15.89 -39.78 4.76
CA LEU A 377 -16.81 -40.04 5.87
C LEU A 377 -17.89 -41.02 5.40
N ARG A 378 -17.90 -42.21 5.99
CA ARG A 378 -18.91 -43.23 5.70
C ARG A 378 -20.30 -42.73 6.10
N ASP A 379 -21.28 -43.04 5.25
CA ASP A 379 -22.70 -42.72 5.47
C ASP A 379 -23.02 -41.23 5.65
N LEU A 380 -22.09 -40.33 5.33
CA LEU A 380 -22.34 -38.89 5.25
C LEU A 380 -22.52 -38.50 3.78
N ALA A 381 -23.77 -38.31 3.36
CA ALA A 381 -24.10 -37.83 2.03
C ALA A 381 -23.85 -36.31 1.93
N ALA A 382 -23.45 -35.86 0.74
CA ALA A 382 -23.05 -34.46 0.50
C ALA A 382 -24.19 -33.46 0.76
N ASP A 383 -25.43 -33.85 0.50
CA ASP A 383 -26.65 -33.07 0.79
C ASP A 383 -26.94 -32.93 2.30
N GLY A 384 -26.35 -33.80 3.13
CA GLY A 384 -26.37 -33.68 4.59
C GLY A 384 -25.29 -32.75 5.17
N ILE A 385 -24.42 -32.17 4.33
CA ILE A 385 -23.34 -31.28 4.76
C ILE A 385 -23.71 -29.82 4.46
N THR A 386 -23.85 -29.01 5.51
CA THR A 386 -24.02 -27.56 5.34
C THR A 386 -22.66 -26.89 5.24
N VAL A 387 -22.39 -26.19 4.13
CA VAL A 387 -21.15 -25.43 3.96
C VAL A 387 -21.36 -23.98 4.43
N LEU A 388 -20.60 -23.56 5.44
CA LEU A 388 -20.59 -22.17 5.91
C LEU A 388 -19.82 -21.29 4.93
N ASP A 389 -20.49 -20.24 4.46
CA ASP A 389 -19.83 -19.09 3.85
C ASP A 389 -19.37 -18.13 4.95
N LEU A 390 -18.06 -17.92 5.04
CA LEU A 390 -17.42 -17.01 6.00
C LEU A 390 -16.63 -15.92 5.28
N SER A 391 -16.87 -15.75 3.98
CA SER A 391 -16.23 -14.71 3.18
C SER A 391 -16.77 -13.33 3.53
N THR A 392 -16.08 -12.29 3.05
CA THR A 392 -16.49 -10.89 3.26
C THR A 392 -17.91 -10.60 2.77
N ASP A 393 -18.42 -11.36 1.81
CA ASP A 393 -19.74 -11.13 1.21
C ASP A 393 -20.88 -11.86 1.95
N ALA A 394 -20.58 -12.62 3.01
CA ALA A 394 -21.56 -13.48 3.66
C ALA A 394 -22.53 -12.70 4.59
N ASP A 395 -23.84 -12.75 4.30
CA ASP A 395 -24.91 -12.12 5.10
C ASP A 395 -24.90 -12.54 6.59
N CYS A 396 -24.45 -13.77 6.88
CA CYS A 396 -24.36 -14.27 8.26
C CYS A 396 -23.35 -13.48 9.13
N LEU A 397 -22.51 -12.64 8.51
CA LEU A 397 -21.51 -11.80 9.14
C LEU A 397 -21.94 -10.32 9.27
N ASP A 398 -23.20 -10.02 8.95
CA ASP A 398 -23.80 -8.70 9.08
C ASP A 398 -23.82 -8.19 10.52
N HIS A 399 -24.02 -6.88 10.65
CA HIS A 399 -24.14 -6.18 11.94
C HIS A 399 -22.96 -6.44 12.91
N GLY A 400 -21.76 -6.60 12.35
CA GLY A 400 -20.54 -6.82 13.13
C GLY A 400 -20.36 -8.25 13.65
N ALA A 401 -21.15 -9.23 13.19
CA ALA A 401 -21.00 -10.60 13.65
C ALA A 401 -19.60 -11.18 13.37
N TRP A 402 -18.89 -10.69 12.36
CA TRP A 402 -17.50 -11.08 12.10
C TRP A 402 -16.52 -10.74 13.24
N THR A 403 -16.82 -9.73 14.09
CA THR A 403 -15.94 -9.36 15.23
C THR A 403 -16.12 -10.28 16.43
N ASP A 404 -17.18 -11.07 16.47
CA ASP A 404 -17.46 -12.01 17.57
C ASP A 404 -16.70 -13.33 17.36
N PRO A 405 -15.74 -13.70 18.24
CA PRO A 405 -15.01 -14.96 18.16
C PRO A 405 -15.91 -16.20 18.22
N GLY A 406 -17.12 -16.08 18.77
CA GLY A 406 -18.10 -17.16 18.87
C GLY A 406 -18.93 -17.39 17.60
N THR A 407 -18.82 -16.54 16.57
CA THR A 407 -19.71 -16.57 15.40
C THR A 407 -19.64 -17.89 14.64
N GLU A 408 -18.44 -18.41 14.32
CA GLU A 408 -18.32 -19.71 13.63
C GLU A 408 -18.98 -20.84 14.44
N ALA A 409 -18.82 -20.83 15.76
CA ALA A 409 -19.40 -21.84 16.65
C ALA A 409 -20.93 -21.73 16.72
N ARG A 410 -21.49 -20.50 16.77
CA ARG A 410 -22.93 -20.26 16.75
C ARG A 410 -23.56 -20.70 15.43
N LEU A 411 -22.95 -20.32 14.30
CA LEU A 411 -23.41 -20.73 12.96
C LEU A 411 -23.37 -22.25 12.81
N THR A 412 -22.29 -22.88 13.28
CA THR A 412 -22.16 -24.33 13.29
C THR A 412 -23.25 -24.99 14.14
N THR A 413 -23.46 -24.51 15.36
CA THR A 413 -24.47 -25.06 16.28
C THR A 413 -25.88 -24.92 15.71
N SER A 414 -26.19 -23.76 15.10
CA SER A 414 -27.48 -23.53 14.44
C SER A 414 -27.70 -24.52 13.30
N ALA A 415 -26.75 -24.63 12.37
CA ALA A 415 -26.88 -25.53 11.23
C ALA A 415 -27.07 -27.00 11.66
N LEU A 416 -26.39 -27.44 12.74
CA LEU A 416 -26.59 -28.78 13.30
C LEU A 416 -27.99 -28.94 13.93
N ALA A 417 -28.48 -27.93 14.65
CA ALA A 417 -29.82 -27.94 15.21
C ALA A 417 -30.92 -27.93 14.13
N ASP A 418 -30.63 -27.32 12.98
CA ASP A 418 -31.49 -27.29 11.79
C ASP A 418 -31.44 -28.60 10.98
N GLY A 419 -30.71 -29.61 11.46
CA GLY A 419 -30.71 -30.97 10.92
C GLY A 419 -29.51 -31.32 10.02
N ALA A 420 -28.50 -30.46 9.93
CA ALA A 420 -27.27 -30.80 9.19
C ALA A 420 -26.57 -32.00 9.85
N ALA A 421 -26.21 -33.00 9.05
CA ALA A 421 -25.44 -34.16 9.52
C ALA A 421 -23.97 -33.81 9.76
N ALA A 422 -23.45 -32.80 9.06
CA ALA A 422 -22.20 -32.14 9.35
C ALA A 422 -22.21 -30.69 8.85
N VAL A 423 -21.31 -29.88 9.38
CA VAL A 423 -21.08 -28.50 8.94
C VAL A 423 -19.62 -28.38 8.50
N ALA A 424 -19.38 -27.82 7.32
CA ALA A 424 -18.04 -27.66 6.74
C ALA A 424 -17.73 -26.19 6.42
N THR A 425 -16.45 -25.85 6.41
CA THR A 425 -15.94 -24.55 5.92
C THR A 425 -15.46 -24.65 4.47
N ARG A 426 -15.30 -23.51 3.79
CA ARG A 426 -14.74 -23.49 2.42
C ARG A 426 -13.21 -23.51 2.42
N TYR A 427 -12.63 -24.22 1.46
CA TYR A 427 -11.20 -24.23 1.15
C TYR A 427 -10.82 -22.96 0.36
N ALA A 428 -9.60 -22.44 0.56
CA ALA A 428 -9.03 -21.31 -0.20
C ALA A 428 -9.85 -20.01 -0.24
N ARG A 429 -10.84 -19.85 0.65
CA ARG A 429 -11.64 -18.61 0.80
C ARG A 429 -11.30 -17.92 2.10
N ALA A 430 -10.90 -16.65 2.02
CA ALA A 430 -10.61 -15.85 3.20
C ALA A 430 -11.80 -15.87 4.18
N ARG A 431 -11.51 -16.16 5.45
CA ARG A 431 -12.49 -16.20 6.54
C ARG A 431 -12.45 -14.88 7.29
N LEU A 432 -13.47 -14.05 7.11
CA LEU A 432 -13.53 -12.73 7.75
C LEU A 432 -13.63 -12.82 9.28
N THR A 433 -14.15 -13.93 9.82
CA THR A 433 -14.15 -14.25 11.26
C THR A 433 -12.75 -14.43 11.85
N ARG A 434 -11.70 -14.50 11.03
CA ARG A 434 -10.29 -14.58 11.44
C ARG A 434 -9.57 -13.23 11.33
N THR A 435 -10.29 -12.19 10.90
CA THR A 435 -9.75 -10.85 10.70
C THR A 435 -9.73 -10.08 12.02
N PRO A 436 -8.56 -9.61 12.49
CA PRO A 436 -8.51 -8.63 13.57
C PRO A 436 -9.05 -7.28 13.08
N ALA A 437 -9.80 -6.58 13.93
CA ALA A 437 -10.42 -5.30 13.55
C ALA A 437 -9.39 -4.19 13.27
N LEU A 438 -8.29 -4.16 14.04
CA LEU A 438 -7.17 -3.24 13.87
C LEU A 438 -5.87 -4.05 13.87
N SER A 439 -5.09 -3.96 12.80
CA SER A 439 -3.81 -4.66 12.70
C SER A 439 -2.89 -4.02 11.65
N ALA A 440 -1.64 -3.79 12.06
CA ALA A 440 -0.56 -3.30 11.20
C ALA A 440 -0.19 -4.32 10.10
N ARG A 441 -0.39 -5.61 10.36
CA ARG A 441 -0.09 -6.72 9.44
C ARG A 441 -1.37 -7.42 9.02
N SER A 442 -1.42 -7.99 7.82
CA SER A 442 -2.52 -8.87 7.44
C SER A 442 -2.54 -10.13 8.33
N ALA A 443 -3.73 -10.68 8.57
CA ALA A 443 -3.90 -11.91 9.33
C ALA A 443 -3.94 -13.14 8.43
N ALA A 444 -3.68 -14.31 9.03
CA ALA A 444 -3.87 -15.59 8.35
C ALA A 444 -5.38 -15.91 8.24
N THR A 445 -5.98 -15.59 7.10
CA THR A 445 -7.43 -15.74 6.86
C THR A 445 -7.76 -16.79 5.82
N VAL A 446 -6.81 -17.21 4.99
CA VAL A 446 -7.06 -18.15 3.88
C VAL A 446 -6.79 -19.58 4.34
N PRO A 447 -7.79 -20.48 4.33
CA PRO A 447 -7.62 -21.86 4.75
C PRO A 447 -6.99 -22.73 3.68
N THR A 448 -6.10 -23.62 4.11
CA THR A 448 -5.39 -24.61 3.28
C THR A 448 -6.00 -26.01 3.36
N GLY A 449 -7.11 -26.13 4.09
CA GLY A 449 -7.91 -27.35 4.26
C GLY A 449 -9.34 -27.00 4.64
N ILE A 450 -10.14 -28.02 4.99
CA ILE A 450 -11.54 -27.89 5.39
C ILE A 450 -11.68 -28.29 6.85
N ASP A 451 -12.27 -27.41 7.65
CA ASP A 451 -12.75 -27.75 8.98
C ASP A 451 -14.20 -28.24 8.89
N LEU A 452 -14.49 -29.34 9.60
CA LEU A 452 -15.80 -29.93 9.76
C LEU A 452 -16.21 -30.03 11.23
N ARG A 453 -17.51 -29.96 11.47
CA ARG A 453 -18.15 -30.35 12.73
C ARG A 453 -19.23 -31.38 12.44
N LEU A 454 -19.16 -32.53 13.10
CA LEU A 454 -20.14 -33.61 12.91
C LEU A 454 -21.38 -33.40 13.79
N GLY A 455 -22.56 -33.64 13.25
CA GLY A 455 -23.84 -33.65 13.99
C GLY A 455 -24.22 -35.01 14.56
N ARG A 456 -23.55 -36.06 14.10
CA ARG A 456 -23.78 -37.45 14.49
C ARG A 456 -22.46 -38.22 14.47
N ASP A 457 -22.46 -39.41 15.04
CA ASP A 457 -21.32 -40.31 14.93
C ASP A 457 -21.05 -40.64 13.46
N ALA A 458 -19.78 -40.69 13.08
CA ALA A 458 -19.33 -41.02 11.73
C ALA A 458 -18.07 -41.88 11.79
N VAL A 459 -17.82 -42.62 10.71
CA VAL A 459 -16.57 -43.38 10.55
C VAL A 459 -15.76 -42.71 9.44
N ALA A 460 -14.56 -42.25 9.77
CA ALA A 460 -13.58 -41.88 8.76
C ALA A 460 -13.03 -43.16 8.14
N GLN A 461 -13.05 -43.27 6.82
CA GLN A 461 -12.55 -44.41 6.06
C GLN A 461 -11.56 -43.95 4.99
N ALA A 462 -10.69 -44.85 4.56
CA ALA A 462 -9.70 -44.56 3.54
C ALA A 462 -10.38 -44.27 2.18
N PRO A 463 -10.24 -43.05 1.61
CA PRO A 463 -10.91 -42.71 0.36
C PRO A 463 -10.32 -43.41 -0.87
N ALA A 464 -9.08 -43.88 -0.77
CA ALA A 464 -8.39 -44.72 -1.73
C ALA A 464 -7.41 -45.66 -0.99
N ALA A 465 -6.84 -46.63 -1.72
CA ALA A 465 -5.76 -47.43 -1.16
C ALA A 465 -4.50 -46.58 -0.93
N GLY A 466 -3.82 -46.79 0.18
CA GLY A 466 -2.66 -45.98 0.57
C GLY A 466 -1.90 -46.54 1.77
N ARG A 467 -0.78 -45.92 2.10
CA ARG A 467 0.04 -46.24 3.27
C ARG A 467 -0.21 -45.20 4.37
N VAL A 468 -0.38 -45.68 5.60
CA VAL A 468 -0.45 -44.84 6.80
C VAL A 468 0.95 -44.36 7.14
N LEU A 469 1.17 -43.05 7.01
CA LEU A 469 2.45 -42.40 7.30
C LEU A 469 2.60 -42.10 8.78
N ALA A 470 1.51 -41.70 9.43
CA ALA A 470 1.45 -41.47 10.87
C ALA A 470 0.02 -41.76 11.36
N ALA A 471 -0.09 -42.41 12.51
CA ALA A 471 -1.35 -42.56 13.24
C ALA A 471 -1.07 -42.43 14.74
N GLY A 472 -1.72 -41.47 15.38
CA GLY A 472 -1.65 -41.24 16.82
C GLY A 472 -2.91 -40.55 17.33
N PRO A 473 -3.03 -40.37 18.66
CA PRO A 473 -4.11 -39.57 19.22
C PRO A 473 -4.23 -38.22 18.51
N GLY A 474 -5.44 -37.89 18.06
CA GLY A 474 -5.72 -36.60 17.42
C GLY A 474 -5.34 -36.45 15.94
N GLN A 475 -4.62 -37.41 15.32
CA GLN A 475 -4.20 -37.27 13.91
C GLN A 475 -3.93 -38.59 13.17
N VAL A 476 -4.28 -38.63 11.89
CA VAL A 476 -3.82 -39.63 10.91
C VAL A 476 -3.30 -38.95 9.65
N GLU A 477 -2.19 -39.43 9.12
CA GLU A 477 -1.66 -39.10 7.80
C GLU A 477 -1.58 -40.34 6.92
N LEU A 478 -2.04 -40.24 5.69
CA LEU A 478 -2.02 -41.34 4.72
C LEU A 478 -1.68 -40.85 3.32
N THR A 479 -0.96 -41.67 2.56
CA THR A 479 -0.68 -41.37 1.14
C THR A 479 -1.98 -41.45 0.34
N TYR A 480 -2.21 -40.48 -0.53
CA TYR A 480 -3.37 -40.39 -1.41
C TYR A 480 -2.93 -39.91 -2.78
N GLY A 481 -2.74 -40.84 -3.73
CA GLY A 481 -2.15 -40.51 -5.03
C GLY A 481 -0.73 -39.96 -4.86
N THR A 482 -0.49 -38.74 -5.35
CA THR A 482 0.78 -37.99 -5.18
C THR A 482 0.78 -37.08 -3.95
N ARG A 483 -0.27 -37.16 -3.13
CA ARG A 483 -0.53 -36.26 -2.00
C ARG A 483 -0.50 -37.02 -0.68
N VAL A 484 -0.49 -36.26 0.40
CA VAL A 484 -0.74 -36.75 1.77
C VAL A 484 -2.07 -36.17 2.23
N LEU A 485 -2.98 -37.06 2.62
CA LEU A 485 -4.20 -36.73 3.33
C LEU A 485 -3.92 -36.70 4.82
N THR A 486 -4.11 -35.55 5.44
CA THR A 486 -4.05 -35.37 6.89
C THR A 486 -5.48 -35.21 7.42
N LEU A 487 -5.82 -36.03 8.41
CA LEU A 487 -7.04 -35.93 9.21
C LEU A 487 -6.63 -35.57 10.63
N SER A 488 -7.09 -34.43 11.13
CA SER A 488 -6.94 -34.09 12.55
C SER A 488 -8.31 -34.10 13.25
N PHE A 489 -8.34 -34.55 14.48
CA PHE A 489 -9.53 -34.66 15.34
C PHE A 489 -9.11 -34.49 16.82
N PRO A 490 -10.01 -34.50 17.81
CA PRO A 490 -9.61 -34.38 19.22
C PRO A 490 -8.71 -35.54 19.66
N ASP A 491 -7.79 -35.28 20.59
CA ASP A 491 -6.88 -36.30 21.15
C ASP A 491 -7.59 -37.47 21.84
N THR A 492 -8.87 -37.30 22.20
CA THR A 492 -9.73 -38.36 22.74
C THR A 492 -10.08 -39.43 21.70
N VAL A 493 -9.96 -39.11 20.41
CA VAL A 493 -10.19 -40.06 19.32
C VAL A 493 -8.89 -40.81 19.03
N GLN A 494 -8.97 -42.14 19.08
CA GLN A 494 -7.88 -43.03 18.71
C GLN A 494 -8.09 -43.55 17.28
N PRO A 495 -7.08 -43.43 16.39
CA PRO A 495 -7.11 -44.11 15.10
C PRO A 495 -7.24 -45.63 15.28
N VAL A 496 -7.98 -46.28 14.39
CA VAL A 496 -8.05 -47.75 14.31
C VAL A 496 -6.95 -48.35 13.42
N VAL A 497 -6.17 -47.49 12.77
CA VAL A 497 -5.02 -47.86 11.93
C VAL A 497 -3.69 -47.59 12.66
N THR A 498 -2.65 -48.31 12.27
CA THR A 498 -1.30 -48.16 12.82
C THR A 498 -0.32 -47.58 11.80
N THR A 499 0.61 -46.75 12.25
CA THR A 499 1.71 -46.23 11.44
C THR A 499 2.44 -47.35 10.67
N GLY A 500 2.63 -47.14 9.36
CA GLY A 500 3.30 -48.09 8.48
C GLY A 500 2.37 -49.12 7.80
N ALA A 501 1.11 -49.25 8.25
CA ALA A 501 0.14 -50.14 7.64
C ALA A 501 -0.27 -49.68 6.22
N THR A 502 -0.73 -50.62 5.40
CA THR A 502 -1.40 -50.32 4.12
C THR A 502 -2.89 -50.49 4.30
N VAL A 503 -3.67 -49.52 3.87
CA VAL A 503 -5.14 -49.53 3.92
C VAL A 503 -5.73 -49.70 2.53
N ARG A 504 -6.86 -50.39 2.44
CA ARG A 504 -7.66 -50.48 1.21
C ARG A 504 -8.73 -49.39 1.19
N ALA A 505 -9.20 -49.01 0.00
CA ALA A 505 -10.30 -48.07 -0.13
C ALA A 505 -11.54 -48.58 0.65
N GLY A 506 -12.08 -47.76 1.55
CA GLY A 506 -13.21 -48.07 2.42
C GLY A 506 -12.85 -48.69 3.78
N GLU A 507 -11.57 -48.93 4.07
CA GLU A 507 -11.12 -49.42 5.38
C GLU A 507 -11.21 -48.32 6.44
N ASP A 508 -11.65 -48.66 7.65
CA ASP A 508 -11.86 -47.70 8.74
C ASP A 508 -10.52 -47.09 9.18
N ILE A 509 -10.52 -45.78 9.40
CA ILE A 509 -9.37 -45.00 9.89
C ILE A 509 -9.59 -44.57 11.33
N ALA A 510 -10.77 -44.04 11.65
CA ALA A 510 -11.13 -43.58 12.98
C ALA A 510 -12.66 -43.53 13.17
N HIS A 511 -13.10 -43.75 14.41
CA HIS A 511 -14.49 -43.52 14.82
C HIS A 511 -14.61 -42.10 15.39
N LEU A 512 -15.49 -41.30 14.83
CA LEU A 512 -15.67 -39.89 15.17
C LEU A 512 -17.02 -39.70 15.84
N GLY A 513 -17.02 -39.19 17.07
CA GLY A 513 -18.26 -38.92 17.79
C GLY A 513 -18.99 -37.67 17.30
N ALA A 514 -20.29 -37.60 17.56
CA ALA A 514 -21.08 -36.39 17.38
C ALA A 514 -20.44 -35.18 18.07
N GLY A 515 -20.39 -34.04 17.39
CA GLY A 515 -19.75 -32.81 17.87
C GLY A 515 -18.24 -32.76 17.71
N ALA A 516 -17.59 -33.82 17.22
CA ALA A 516 -16.14 -33.82 17.00
C ALA A 516 -15.74 -32.77 15.94
N PRO A 517 -14.78 -31.87 16.24
CA PRO A 517 -14.11 -31.07 15.21
C PRO A 517 -13.17 -31.95 14.40
N VAL A 518 -13.25 -31.87 13.08
CA VAL A 518 -12.37 -32.60 12.16
C VAL A 518 -11.72 -31.60 11.22
N HIS A 519 -10.43 -31.71 10.99
CA HIS A 519 -9.73 -30.95 9.95
C HIS A 519 -9.24 -31.91 8.88
N VAL A 520 -9.51 -31.59 7.62
CA VAL A 520 -9.12 -32.39 6.46
C VAL A 520 -8.23 -31.52 5.58
N ALA A 521 -7.01 -31.97 5.32
CA ALA A 521 -6.07 -31.28 4.45
C ALA A 521 -5.44 -32.24 3.44
N LEU A 522 -5.22 -31.76 2.22
CA LEU A 522 -4.46 -32.44 1.18
C LEU A 522 -3.24 -31.61 0.85
N ARG A 523 -2.04 -32.16 1.08
CA ARG A 523 -0.77 -31.51 0.76
C ARG A 523 0.07 -32.33 -0.21
N ALA A 524 0.99 -31.71 -0.92
CA ALA A 524 2.03 -32.41 -1.66
C ALA A 524 2.84 -33.32 -0.71
N ALA A 525 3.14 -34.56 -1.14
CA ALA A 525 3.78 -35.55 -0.26
C ALA A 525 5.21 -35.18 0.14
N ASP A 526 5.94 -34.56 -0.79
CA ASP A 526 7.28 -34.01 -0.66
C ASP A 526 7.29 -32.52 -0.25
N GLY A 527 6.12 -31.93 -0.04
CA GLY A 527 5.98 -30.52 0.35
C GLY A 527 6.22 -30.26 1.84
N PRO A 528 6.51 -29.00 2.22
CA PRO A 528 6.66 -28.59 3.61
C PRO A 528 5.36 -28.79 4.41
N ALA A 529 5.47 -28.72 5.73
CA ALA A 529 4.29 -28.63 6.58
C ALA A 529 3.48 -27.37 6.23
N VAL A 530 2.18 -27.55 6.03
CA VAL A 530 1.29 -26.47 5.58
C VAL A 530 0.49 -25.93 6.79
N PRO A 531 0.57 -24.62 7.09
CA PRO A 531 -0.27 -24.00 8.10
C PRO A 531 -1.75 -24.10 7.75
N ARG A 532 -2.64 -24.32 8.73
CA ARG A 532 -4.10 -24.43 8.50
C ARG A 532 -4.72 -23.18 7.88
N LEU A 533 -4.20 -22.02 8.26
CA LEU A 533 -4.56 -20.71 7.72
C LEU A 533 -3.27 -19.99 7.30
N VAL A 534 -3.32 -19.27 6.19
CA VAL A 534 -2.20 -18.49 5.64
C VAL A 534 -2.64 -17.06 5.33
N ARG A 535 -1.67 -16.14 5.29
CA ARG A 535 -1.92 -14.75 4.92
C ARG A 535 -2.25 -14.64 3.42
N PRO A 536 -3.19 -13.77 3.01
CA PRO A 536 -3.62 -13.64 1.61
C PRO A 536 -2.49 -13.42 0.60
N GLU A 537 -1.53 -12.56 0.92
CA GLU A 537 -0.39 -12.25 0.05
C GLU A 537 0.52 -13.47 -0.23
N TYR A 538 0.51 -14.47 0.64
CA TYR A 538 1.24 -15.73 0.47
C TYR A 538 0.34 -16.90 0.04
N ALA A 539 -0.97 -16.68 -0.07
CA ALA A 539 -1.94 -17.75 -0.30
C ALA A 539 -1.70 -18.47 -1.62
N ALA A 540 -1.37 -17.77 -2.71
CA ALA A 540 -1.08 -18.41 -3.99
C ALA A 540 0.08 -19.42 -3.90
N GLY A 541 1.13 -19.10 -3.12
CA GLY A 541 2.27 -20.01 -2.93
C GLY A 541 1.93 -21.23 -2.08
N TRP A 542 1.21 -21.04 -0.98
CA TRP A 542 0.78 -22.15 -0.12
C TRP A 542 -0.27 -23.04 -0.79
N LEU A 543 -1.24 -22.45 -1.49
CA LEU A 543 -2.32 -23.20 -2.12
C LEU A 543 -1.82 -24.07 -3.26
N ALA A 544 -0.75 -23.67 -3.97
CA ALA A 544 -0.08 -24.50 -4.97
C ALA A 544 0.49 -25.81 -4.40
N LEU A 545 0.78 -25.85 -3.09
CA LEU A 545 1.28 -27.04 -2.38
C LEU A 545 0.15 -27.89 -1.78
N THR A 546 -1.11 -27.54 -2.04
CA THR A 546 -2.29 -28.21 -1.47
C THR A 546 -3.31 -28.60 -2.55
N ALA A 547 -4.39 -29.27 -2.15
CA ALA A 547 -5.58 -29.47 -2.97
C ALA A 547 -6.82 -29.19 -2.15
N ASP A 548 -7.89 -28.86 -2.87
CA ASP A 548 -9.23 -28.83 -2.30
C ASP A 548 -9.65 -30.23 -1.78
N PRO A 549 -9.88 -30.40 -0.47
CA PRO A 549 -10.38 -31.64 0.10
C PRO A 549 -11.89 -31.86 -0.10
N ALA A 550 -12.65 -30.87 -0.59
CA ALA A 550 -14.11 -30.94 -0.75
C ALA A 550 -14.60 -32.21 -1.49
N PRO A 551 -13.96 -32.66 -2.58
CA PRO A 551 -14.35 -33.89 -3.26
C PRO A 551 -14.30 -35.14 -2.37
N LEU A 552 -13.39 -35.21 -1.39
CA LEU A 552 -13.32 -36.32 -0.42
C LEU A 552 -14.59 -36.43 0.43
N LEU A 553 -15.31 -35.33 0.59
CA LEU A 553 -16.56 -35.23 1.35
C LEU A 553 -17.80 -35.37 0.45
N GLY A 554 -17.61 -35.62 -0.86
CA GLY A 554 -18.68 -35.59 -1.86
C GLY A 554 -19.15 -34.19 -2.25
N LEU A 555 -18.47 -33.13 -1.78
CA LEU A 555 -18.75 -31.74 -2.14
C LEU A 555 -18.08 -31.37 -3.46
N PRO A 556 -18.64 -30.42 -4.24
CA PRO A 556 -17.95 -29.91 -5.42
C PRO A 556 -16.66 -29.19 -5.01
N ALA A 557 -15.61 -29.35 -5.82
CA ALA A 557 -14.40 -28.54 -5.66
C ALA A 557 -14.73 -27.06 -5.91
N ASP A 558 -14.22 -26.17 -5.06
CA ASP A 558 -14.30 -24.74 -5.27
C ASP A 558 -13.36 -24.38 -6.42
N SER A 559 -13.90 -23.88 -7.53
CA SER A 559 -13.10 -23.47 -8.70
C SER A 559 -12.28 -22.20 -8.46
N GLY A 560 -12.14 -21.74 -7.21
CA GLY A 560 -11.41 -20.53 -6.85
C GLY A 560 -12.06 -19.27 -7.44
N ARG A 561 -11.52 -18.09 -7.10
CA ARG A 561 -11.91 -16.80 -7.71
C ARG A 561 -11.01 -16.51 -8.92
N THR A 562 -10.87 -17.48 -9.83
CA THR A 562 -9.94 -17.37 -10.96
C THR A 562 -10.32 -16.27 -11.98
N GLY A 563 -11.49 -15.64 -11.86
CA GLY A 563 -12.00 -14.61 -12.78
C GLY A 563 -12.13 -13.20 -12.20
N GLU A 564 -11.34 -12.83 -11.19
CA GLU A 564 -11.50 -11.52 -10.52
C GLU A 564 -10.24 -10.67 -10.40
N ARG A 565 -9.08 -11.21 -10.80
CA ARG A 565 -7.82 -10.43 -10.83
C ARG A 565 -7.86 -9.26 -11.81
N ASP A 566 -8.87 -9.21 -12.68
CA ASP A 566 -9.10 -8.18 -13.68
C ASP A 566 -10.22 -7.20 -13.31
N LEU A 567 -10.76 -7.20 -12.07
CA LEU A 567 -11.88 -6.32 -11.74
C LEU A 567 -11.53 -4.84 -11.92
N LEU A 568 -10.30 -4.45 -11.55
CA LEU A 568 -9.79 -3.10 -11.77
C LEU A 568 -9.64 -2.81 -13.26
N ASP A 569 -9.02 -3.71 -14.02
CA ASP A 569 -8.90 -3.59 -15.48
C ASP A 569 -10.28 -3.47 -16.17
N ARG A 570 -11.27 -4.25 -15.72
CA ARG A 570 -12.66 -4.20 -16.21
C ARG A 570 -13.36 -2.91 -15.81
N ARG A 571 -13.08 -2.36 -14.63
CA ARG A 571 -13.54 -1.03 -14.22
C ARG A 571 -12.96 0.02 -15.16
N ASP A 572 -11.65 0.01 -15.37
CA ASP A 572 -10.96 0.99 -16.21
C ASP A 572 -11.40 0.93 -17.68
N ALA A 573 -11.77 -0.26 -18.16
CA ALA A 573 -12.34 -0.44 -19.49
C ALA A 573 -13.75 0.15 -19.68
N VAL A 574 -14.52 0.37 -18.60
CA VAL A 574 -15.94 0.76 -18.66
C VAL A 574 -16.23 2.13 -18.03
N PHE A 575 -15.50 2.52 -16.98
CA PHE A 575 -15.68 3.82 -16.32
C PHE A 575 -15.04 4.94 -17.13
N ALA A 576 -15.66 6.13 -17.12
CA ALA A 576 -15.04 7.30 -17.71
C ALA A 576 -13.76 7.63 -16.94
N THR A 577 -12.65 7.86 -17.65
CA THR A 577 -11.31 8.08 -17.05
C THR A 577 -11.27 9.23 -16.04
N VAL A 578 -12.17 10.22 -16.17
CA VAL A 578 -12.32 11.32 -15.21
C VAL A 578 -12.87 10.88 -13.84
N GLN A 579 -13.46 9.68 -13.73
CA GLN A 579 -13.93 9.08 -12.48
C GLN A 579 -12.83 8.20 -11.87
N GLY A 580 -11.83 8.84 -11.27
CA GLY A 580 -10.68 8.17 -10.65
C GLY A 580 -11.03 7.27 -9.46
N HIS A 581 -10.00 6.61 -8.93
CA HIS A 581 -10.04 5.85 -7.68
C HIS A 581 -8.84 6.22 -6.81
N TYR A 582 -8.94 5.90 -5.52
CA TYR A 582 -7.79 6.01 -4.61
C TYR A 582 -6.80 4.90 -4.89
N TYR A 583 -5.51 5.19 -4.69
CA TYR A 583 -4.38 4.26 -4.84
C TYR A 583 -4.20 3.69 -6.25
N ALA A 584 -2.99 3.27 -6.60
CA ALA A 584 -2.72 2.62 -7.88
C ALA A 584 -3.25 1.18 -7.92
N ASP A 585 -3.12 0.45 -6.81
CA ASP A 585 -3.65 -0.92 -6.61
C ASP A 585 -4.60 -0.94 -5.39
N PRO A 586 -5.84 -0.43 -5.53
CA PRO A 586 -6.78 -0.32 -4.42
C PRO A 586 -7.21 -1.69 -3.88
N PRO A 587 -7.30 -1.86 -2.55
CA PRO A 587 -7.91 -3.06 -1.98
C PRO A 587 -9.39 -3.13 -2.39
N ARG A 588 -9.85 -4.33 -2.78
CA ARG A 588 -11.28 -4.56 -3.08
C ARG A 588 -12.10 -4.60 -1.80
N ILE A 589 -12.84 -3.53 -1.52
CA ILE A 589 -13.71 -3.40 -0.34
C ILE A 589 -15.16 -3.76 -0.70
N GLU A 590 -15.75 -4.74 0.00
CA GLU A 590 -17.13 -5.20 -0.24
C GLU A 590 -18.00 -5.20 1.03
N ARG A 591 -17.41 -4.96 2.20
CA ARG A 591 -18.14 -4.81 3.46
C ARG A 591 -17.56 -3.67 4.28
N GLY A 592 -18.42 -2.95 5.00
CA GLY A 592 -18.00 -1.99 6.01
C GLY A 592 -18.75 -2.20 7.32
N TRP A 593 -18.11 -1.84 8.44
CA TRP A 593 -18.71 -1.87 9.77
C TRP A 593 -18.16 -0.74 10.63
N ARG A 594 -19.02 0.14 11.14
CA ARG A 594 -18.60 1.32 11.93
C ARG A 594 -17.53 2.12 11.17
N HIS A 595 -16.30 2.20 11.68
CA HIS A 595 -15.16 2.88 11.07
C HIS A 595 -14.17 1.92 10.36
N HIS A 596 -14.64 0.74 9.95
CA HIS A 596 -13.85 -0.27 9.24
C HIS A 596 -14.35 -0.51 7.82
N LEU A 597 -13.42 -0.64 6.89
CA LEU A 597 -13.59 -1.11 5.52
C LEU A 597 -12.94 -2.49 5.39
N LEU A 598 -13.66 -3.48 4.88
CA LEU A 598 -13.24 -4.88 4.89
C LEU A 598 -13.02 -5.36 3.46
N SER A 599 -11.79 -5.81 3.17
CA SER A 599 -11.45 -6.32 1.85
C SER A 599 -11.87 -7.77 1.66
N THR A 600 -11.95 -8.20 0.40
CA THR A 600 -12.28 -9.60 0.09
C THR A 600 -11.16 -10.59 0.40
N ASP A 601 -9.98 -10.10 0.78
CA ASP A 601 -8.87 -10.91 1.31
C ASP A 601 -9.00 -11.16 2.82
N GLY A 602 -10.06 -10.66 3.46
CA GLY A 602 -10.24 -10.75 4.90
C GLY A 602 -9.29 -9.81 5.66
N ARG A 603 -9.00 -8.63 5.12
CA ARG A 603 -8.29 -7.57 5.85
C ARG A 603 -9.26 -6.47 6.26
N SER A 604 -9.12 -5.99 7.49
CA SER A 604 -9.79 -4.78 7.98
C SER A 604 -8.87 -3.57 7.81
N TYR A 605 -9.42 -2.51 7.25
CA TYR A 605 -8.78 -1.21 7.11
C TYR A 605 -9.53 -0.18 7.96
N LEU A 606 -8.80 0.58 8.76
CA LEU A 606 -9.34 1.71 9.50
C LEU A 606 -9.65 2.86 8.52
N ASP A 607 -10.87 3.35 8.55
CA ASP A 607 -11.36 4.42 7.68
C ASP A 607 -11.17 5.80 8.32
N ILE A 608 -10.21 6.56 7.79
CA ILE A 608 -9.90 7.93 8.23
C ILE A 608 -10.47 8.98 7.28
N VAL A 609 -11.15 8.59 6.19
CA VAL A 609 -11.50 9.51 5.10
C VAL A 609 -13.00 9.68 4.87
N ASN A 610 -13.90 8.83 5.36
CA ASN A 610 -15.31 8.91 4.97
C ASN A 610 -16.19 9.73 5.94
N ASN A 611 -16.49 10.98 5.54
CA ASN A 611 -17.51 11.82 6.19
C ASN A 611 -18.92 11.66 5.59
N VAL A 612 -19.07 10.90 4.51
CA VAL A 612 -20.37 10.56 3.90
C VAL A 612 -21.19 9.64 4.82
N THR A 613 -20.52 8.81 5.61
CA THR A 613 -21.10 7.84 6.54
C THR A 613 -20.82 8.25 8.00
N PRO A 614 -21.39 9.36 8.51
CA PRO A 614 -21.09 9.87 9.86
C PRO A 614 -21.45 8.88 10.96
N LEU A 615 -22.48 8.04 10.78
CA LEU A 615 -22.85 7.00 11.76
C LEU A 615 -21.94 5.77 11.71
N GLY A 616 -21.05 5.71 10.71
CA GLY A 616 -20.32 4.52 10.34
C GLY A 616 -21.04 3.66 9.29
N HIS A 617 -20.28 2.71 8.75
CA HIS A 617 -20.71 1.78 7.72
C HIS A 617 -21.71 0.76 8.26
N SER A 618 -22.71 0.44 7.43
CA SER A 618 -23.72 -0.60 7.68
C SER A 618 -24.49 -0.44 9.00
N HIS A 619 -24.80 0.81 9.38
CA HIS A 619 -25.49 1.12 10.63
C HIS A 619 -26.88 0.43 10.70
N PRO A 620 -27.14 -0.48 11.66
CA PRO A 620 -28.34 -1.32 11.64
C PRO A 620 -29.66 -0.55 11.71
N ARG A 621 -29.69 0.64 12.35
CA ARG A 621 -30.91 1.46 12.37
C ARG A 621 -31.28 2.00 10.97
N VAL A 622 -30.28 2.35 10.16
CA VAL A 622 -30.50 2.87 8.79
C VAL A 622 -31.00 1.76 7.88
N GLU A 623 -30.34 0.59 7.91
CA GLU A 623 -30.79 -0.60 7.17
C GLU A 623 -32.26 -0.90 7.44
N ARG A 624 -32.64 -1.08 8.72
CA ARG A 624 -34.03 -1.42 9.09
C ARG A 624 -35.03 -0.35 8.67
N ALA A 625 -34.64 0.92 8.74
CA ALA A 625 -35.50 2.04 8.36
C ALA A 625 -35.75 2.06 6.85
N VAL A 626 -34.70 1.89 6.05
CA VAL A 626 -34.77 1.82 4.58
C VAL A 626 -35.55 0.59 4.15
N SER A 627 -35.18 -0.60 4.63
CA SER A 627 -35.84 -1.88 4.34
C SER A 627 -37.35 -1.81 4.63
N ARG A 628 -37.74 -1.22 5.77
CA ARG A 628 -39.14 -1.04 6.13
C ARG A 628 -39.86 -0.07 5.20
N GLN A 629 -39.23 1.04 4.82
CA GLN A 629 -39.86 2.06 3.98
C GLN A 629 -40.00 1.61 2.53
N LEU A 630 -39.01 0.90 1.97
CA LEU A 630 -39.06 0.34 0.62
C LEU A 630 -40.19 -0.67 0.44
N ARG A 631 -40.53 -1.45 1.47
CA ARG A 631 -41.70 -2.35 1.45
C ARG A 631 -43.05 -1.63 1.44
N ARG A 632 -43.09 -0.32 1.71
CA ARG A 632 -44.31 0.48 1.80
C ARG A 632 -44.50 1.40 0.60
N LEU A 633 -43.59 2.36 0.42
CA LEU A 633 -43.69 3.36 -0.63
C LEU A 633 -42.34 4.05 -0.83
N ASN A 634 -41.97 4.27 -2.10
CA ASN A 634 -40.91 5.20 -2.47
C ASN A 634 -41.28 5.91 -3.77
N THR A 635 -41.65 7.19 -3.69
CA THR A 635 -42.13 7.99 -4.81
C THR A 635 -41.72 9.46 -4.64
N ASN A 636 -42.15 10.33 -5.56
CA ASN A 636 -41.84 11.75 -5.54
C ASN A 636 -42.68 12.56 -4.52
N SER A 637 -42.16 13.73 -4.15
CA SER A 637 -42.72 14.64 -3.13
C SER A 637 -43.93 15.48 -3.55
N ARG A 638 -44.54 15.22 -4.73
CA ARG A 638 -45.85 15.81 -5.05
C ARG A 638 -47.00 15.10 -4.34
N PHE A 639 -46.77 13.86 -3.90
CA PHE A 639 -47.69 13.16 -3.03
C PHE A 639 -47.43 13.55 -1.57
N HIS A 640 -48.48 13.54 -0.76
CA HIS A 640 -48.40 13.91 0.65
C HIS A 640 -48.10 12.68 1.52
N TYR A 641 -47.05 12.74 2.33
CA TYR A 641 -46.68 11.70 3.30
C TYR A 641 -46.02 12.31 4.54
N ALA A 642 -46.24 11.69 5.70
CA ALA A 642 -45.83 12.27 6.98
C ALA A 642 -44.29 12.45 7.11
N SER A 643 -43.50 11.51 6.58
CA SER A 643 -42.06 11.50 6.78
C SER A 643 -41.35 12.70 6.15
N VAL A 644 -41.83 13.23 5.01
CA VAL A 644 -41.20 14.44 4.43
C VAL A 644 -41.45 15.66 5.29
N VAL A 645 -42.68 15.81 5.81
CA VAL A 645 -43.04 16.93 6.68
C VAL A 645 -42.22 16.88 7.96
N GLU A 646 -42.26 15.74 8.67
CA GLU A 646 -41.53 15.54 9.93
C GLU A 646 -40.03 15.77 9.74
N PHE A 647 -39.46 15.29 8.64
CA PHE A 647 -38.05 15.49 8.35
C PHE A 647 -37.71 16.97 8.16
N THR A 648 -38.50 17.68 7.35
CA THR A 648 -38.26 19.12 7.09
C THR A 648 -38.46 19.97 8.33
N GLU A 649 -39.45 19.67 9.18
CA GLU A 649 -39.68 20.36 10.46
C GLU A 649 -38.50 20.17 11.41
N ARG A 650 -38.04 18.93 11.58
CA ARG A 650 -36.90 18.61 12.45
C ARG A 650 -35.59 19.18 11.93
N LEU A 651 -35.40 19.22 10.61
CA LEU A 651 -34.22 19.85 10.02
C LEU A 651 -34.23 21.36 10.24
N ALA A 652 -35.34 22.05 9.96
CA ALA A 652 -35.47 23.49 10.18
C ALA A 652 -35.28 23.87 11.66
N ALA A 653 -35.79 23.06 12.59
CA ALA A 653 -35.62 23.27 14.03
C ALA A 653 -34.17 23.21 14.54
N LEU A 654 -33.22 22.74 13.72
CA LEU A 654 -31.79 22.75 14.03
C LEU A 654 -31.09 24.04 13.57
N LEU A 655 -31.80 24.96 12.92
CA LEU A 655 -31.23 26.23 12.46
C LEU A 655 -31.79 27.42 13.25
N PRO A 656 -31.02 28.51 13.38
CA PRO A 656 -31.50 29.75 13.98
C PRO A 656 -32.48 30.49 13.07
N ASP A 657 -33.33 31.34 13.67
CA ASP A 657 -34.16 32.28 12.91
C ASP A 657 -33.31 33.14 11.96
N PRO A 658 -33.80 33.47 10.74
CA PRO A 658 -35.13 33.14 10.18
C PRO A 658 -35.14 31.89 9.28
N LEU A 659 -34.21 30.93 9.43
CA LEU A 659 -34.03 29.80 8.51
C LEU A 659 -35.06 28.68 8.75
N ASP A 660 -36.26 28.85 8.20
CA ASP A 660 -37.44 28.02 8.50
C ASP A 660 -38.00 27.20 7.31
N THR A 661 -37.39 27.30 6.14
CA THR A 661 -37.93 26.78 4.88
C THR A 661 -36.92 25.87 4.19
N VAL A 662 -37.32 24.62 3.91
CA VAL A 662 -36.45 23.56 3.38
C VAL A 662 -36.84 23.16 1.96
N PHE A 663 -35.85 23.12 1.07
CA PHE A 663 -35.93 22.45 -0.23
C PHE A 663 -35.09 21.17 -0.19
N LEU A 664 -35.64 20.04 -0.62
CA LEU A 664 -34.93 18.75 -0.65
C LEU A 664 -34.42 18.41 -2.05
N VAL A 665 -33.17 17.97 -2.11
CA VAL A 665 -32.41 17.59 -3.31
C VAL A 665 -31.64 16.28 -3.05
N ASN A 666 -30.82 15.82 -3.99
CA ASN A 666 -30.16 14.52 -3.93
C ASN A 666 -28.65 14.59 -3.71
N SER A 667 -28.03 15.77 -3.82
CA SER A 667 -26.58 15.94 -3.69
C SER A 667 -26.20 17.33 -3.19
N GLY A 668 -24.93 17.50 -2.81
CA GLY A 668 -24.37 18.82 -2.45
C GLY A 668 -24.32 19.76 -3.66
N SER A 669 -24.00 19.25 -4.85
CA SER A 669 -23.98 20.05 -6.07
C SER A 669 -25.38 20.59 -6.40
N GLU A 670 -26.42 19.74 -6.32
CA GLU A 670 -27.81 20.20 -6.49
C GLU A 670 -28.22 21.22 -5.42
N ALA A 671 -27.74 21.07 -4.18
CA ALA A 671 -28.02 22.00 -3.09
C ALA A 671 -27.39 23.37 -3.37
N VAL A 672 -26.11 23.40 -3.75
CA VAL A 672 -25.43 24.65 -4.10
C VAL A 672 -26.05 25.28 -5.35
N ASP A 673 -26.31 24.52 -6.41
CA ASP A 673 -26.94 25.05 -7.63
C ASP A 673 -28.28 25.73 -7.29
N LEU A 674 -29.13 25.06 -6.50
CA LEU A 674 -30.41 25.65 -6.08
C LEU A 674 -30.21 26.83 -5.13
N GLY A 675 -29.27 26.76 -4.19
CA GLY A 675 -28.95 27.85 -3.27
C GLY A 675 -28.52 29.13 -3.99
N LEU A 676 -27.65 29.02 -4.99
CA LEU A 676 -27.25 30.14 -5.84
C LEU A 676 -28.42 30.69 -6.64
N ARG A 677 -29.27 29.83 -7.19
CA ARG A 677 -30.49 30.25 -7.92
C ARG A 677 -31.47 31.00 -7.02
N LEU A 678 -31.65 30.55 -5.78
CA LEU A 678 -32.46 31.25 -4.77
C LEU A 678 -31.84 32.61 -4.44
N ALA A 679 -30.51 32.68 -4.24
CA ALA A 679 -29.84 33.93 -3.92
C ALA A 679 -29.95 34.98 -5.04
N ILE A 680 -29.69 34.56 -6.28
CA ILE A 680 -29.79 35.40 -7.48
C ILE A 680 -31.23 35.86 -7.70
N GLY A 681 -32.20 34.95 -7.60
CA GLY A 681 -33.62 35.27 -7.77
C GLY A 681 -34.14 36.23 -6.70
N ALA A 682 -33.76 36.05 -5.44
CA ALA A 682 -34.22 36.88 -4.34
C ALA A 682 -33.55 38.26 -4.28
N SER A 683 -32.28 38.36 -4.67
CA SER A 683 -31.55 39.64 -4.74
C SER A 683 -31.81 40.42 -6.05
N GLY A 684 -32.27 39.72 -7.10
CA GLY A 684 -32.42 40.28 -8.45
C GLY A 684 -31.08 40.57 -9.15
N ARG A 685 -29.99 39.93 -8.71
CA ARG A 685 -28.61 40.20 -9.18
C ARG A 685 -27.89 38.92 -9.50
N HIS A 686 -27.12 38.95 -10.58
CA HIS A 686 -26.53 37.75 -11.16
C HIS A 686 -25.11 37.45 -10.66
N ASP A 687 -24.35 38.47 -10.24
CA ASP A 687 -22.95 38.30 -9.90
C ASP A 687 -22.78 37.59 -8.54
N VAL A 688 -21.79 36.71 -8.43
CA VAL A 688 -21.51 35.92 -7.21
C VAL A 688 -20.06 36.08 -6.82
N VAL A 689 -19.80 36.26 -5.52
CA VAL A 689 -18.44 36.23 -4.96
C VAL A 689 -18.21 34.87 -4.29
N ALA A 690 -17.12 34.20 -4.66
CA ALA A 690 -16.70 32.91 -4.11
C ALA A 690 -15.27 32.96 -3.55
N LEU A 691 -14.95 32.03 -2.65
CA LEU A 691 -13.61 31.91 -2.10
C LEU A 691 -12.69 31.09 -3.03
N ARG A 692 -11.39 31.40 -3.10
CA ARG A 692 -10.37 30.61 -3.85
C ARG A 692 -9.97 29.34 -3.10
N GLU A 693 -9.62 28.26 -3.81
CA GLU A 693 -9.35 26.90 -3.27
C GLU A 693 -10.60 26.14 -2.78
N ALA A 694 -11.80 26.69 -2.95
CA ALA A 694 -13.05 26.08 -2.50
C ALA A 694 -13.64 25.10 -3.55
N TYR A 695 -14.36 24.08 -3.08
CA TYR A 695 -15.12 23.17 -3.93
C TYR A 695 -16.59 23.11 -3.50
N HIS A 696 -17.48 23.39 -4.44
CA HIS A 696 -18.92 23.49 -4.20
C HIS A 696 -19.77 22.53 -5.04
N GLY A 697 -19.17 21.83 -6.02
CA GLY A 697 -19.86 20.80 -6.79
C GLY A 697 -19.48 20.78 -8.27
N TRP A 698 -20.15 19.90 -9.02
CA TRP A 698 -19.87 19.65 -10.44
C TRP A 698 -21.03 20.03 -11.37
N THR A 699 -22.18 20.47 -10.85
CA THR A 699 -23.29 21.01 -11.66
C THR A 699 -22.97 22.44 -12.11
N TYR A 700 -23.64 22.94 -13.15
CA TYR A 700 -23.19 24.14 -13.88
C TYR A 700 -22.96 25.38 -13.00
N ALA A 701 -23.85 25.68 -12.05
CA ALA A 701 -23.67 26.84 -11.18
C ALA A 701 -22.69 26.57 -10.02
N SER A 702 -22.71 25.36 -9.45
CA SER A 702 -21.82 24.94 -8.36
C SER A 702 -20.37 24.80 -8.82
N ASP A 703 -20.14 24.30 -10.04
CA ASP A 703 -18.82 24.27 -10.66
C ASP A 703 -18.38 25.70 -10.90
N ALA A 704 -19.22 26.55 -11.49
CA ALA A 704 -18.88 27.95 -11.78
C ALA A 704 -18.34 28.73 -10.56
N VAL A 705 -18.76 28.40 -9.33
CA VAL A 705 -18.22 29.02 -8.09
C VAL A 705 -17.12 28.20 -7.40
N SER A 706 -16.81 26.99 -7.88
CA SER A 706 -15.70 26.16 -7.42
C SER A 706 -14.38 26.64 -8.04
N THR A 707 -13.34 26.73 -7.22
CA THR A 707 -12.06 27.37 -7.58
C THR A 707 -10.84 26.50 -7.24
N SER A 708 -11.05 25.27 -6.75
CA SER A 708 -9.96 24.33 -6.49
C SER A 708 -9.24 23.90 -7.76
N LEU A 709 -7.92 24.05 -7.75
CA LEU A 709 -7.05 23.60 -8.83
C LEU A 709 -6.86 22.08 -8.83
N GLN A 710 -7.09 21.42 -7.70
CA GLN A 710 -7.11 19.96 -7.61
C GLN A 710 -8.25 19.36 -8.45
N ASP A 711 -9.46 19.91 -8.32
CA ASP A 711 -10.64 19.41 -9.03
C ASP A 711 -10.68 19.87 -10.49
N ASN A 712 -10.19 21.08 -10.77
CA ASN A 712 -10.06 21.62 -12.11
C ASN A 712 -8.81 22.50 -12.21
N PRO A 713 -7.71 22.03 -12.85
CA PRO A 713 -6.47 22.79 -12.99
C PRO A 713 -6.64 24.16 -13.67
N GLU A 714 -7.68 24.32 -14.49
CA GLU A 714 -8.01 25.55 -15.21
C GLU A 714 -9.11 26.36 -14.51
N ALA A 715 -9.48 26.04 -13.27
CA ALA A 715 -10.62 26.65 -12.59
C ALA A 715 -10.56 28.18 -12.65
N LEU A 716 -9.42 28.77 -12.28
CA LEU A 716 -9.26 30.22 -12.23
C LEU A 716 -9.33 30.91 -13.61
N ALA A 717 -8.96 30.21 -14.68
CA ALA A 717 -9.01 30.74 -16.04
C ALA A 717 -10.39 30.59 -16.70
N THR A 718 -11.21 29.66 -16.20
CA THR A 718 -12.46 29.23 -16.84
C THR A 718 -13.73 29.71 -16.14
N ARG A 719 -13.62 30.42 -15.00
CA ARG A 719 -14.80 30.91 -14.29
C ARG A 719 -15.56 31.94 -15.16
N PRO A 720 -16.90 31.85 -15.24
CA PRO A 720 -17.70 32.82 -15.99
C PRO A 720 -17.53 34.24 -15.46
N GLY A 721 -17.68 35.26 -16.32
CA GLY A 721 -17.49 36.66 -15.94
C GLY A 721 -18.44 37.23 -14.87
N TRP A 722 -19.47 36.47 -14.45
CA TRP A 722 -20.36 36.81 -13.34
C TRP A 722 -19.86 36.24 -11.99
N VAL A 723 -18.79 35.44 -11.99
CA VAL A 723 -18.15 34.92 -10.79
C VAL A 723 -16.93 35.76 -10.50
N HIS A 724 -16.85 36.25 -9.26
CA HIS A 724 -15.72 37.00 -8.72
C HIS A 724 -15.13 36.20 -7.57
N THR A 725 -13.81 36.30 -7.39
CA THR A 725 -13.13 35.52 -6.36
C THR A 725 -12.41 36.40 -5.37
N VAL A 726 -12.47 36.05 -4.09
CA VAL A 726 -11.57 36.59 -3.05
C VAL A 726 -10.53 35.55 -2.68
N ASP A 727 -9.36 36.00 -2.22
CA ASP A 727 -8.26 35.09 -1.85
C ASP A 727 -8.68 34.10 -0.75
N SER A 728 -8.08 32.90 -0.80
CA SER A 728 -8.22 31.86 0.22
C SER A 728 -7.78 32.43 1.57
N PRO A 729 -8.68 32.56 2.58
CA PRO A 729 -8.36 33.14 3.87
C PRO A 729 -7.60 32.14 4.75
N ASN A 730 -6.46 31.66 4.26
CA ASN A 730 -5.64 30.64 4.89
C ASN A 730 -4.55 31.29 5.76
N SER A 731 -4.66 31.13 7.08
CA SER A 731 -3.75 31.73 8.06
C SER A 731 -2.39 31.05 8.17
N TYR A 732 -2.22 29.85 7.60
CA TYR A 732 -0.95 29.12 7.64
C TYR A 732 -0.07 29.46 6.44
N ARG A 733 -0.59 29.28 5.23
CA ARG A 733 0.21 29.37 3.99
C ARG A 733 -0.25 30.43 3.00
N GLY A 734 -1.42 31.03 3.22
CA GLY A 734 -1.97 32.06 2.34
C GLY A 734 -1.11 33.33 2.30
N ARG A 735 -1.55 34.31 1.51
CA ARG A 735 -0.91 35.62 1.34
C ARG A 735 -0.67 36.35 2.68
N HIS A 736 -1.65 36.31 3.57
CA HIS A 736 -1.56 36.85 4.92
C HIS A 736 -1.57 35.69 5.93
N ARG A 737 -0.57 35.64 6.81
CA ARG A 737 -0.32 34.51 7.72
C ARG A 737 -0.38 34.93 9.17
N GLY A 738 -0.66 33.99 10.06
CA GLY A 738 -0.70 34.21 11.50
C GLY A 738 -1.57 35.43 11.86
N PRO A 739 -1.06 36.38 12.67
CA PRO A 739 -1.82 37.58 13.04
C PRO A 739 -2.25 38.48 11.87
N ASP A 740 -1.54 38.47 10.73
CA ASP A 740 -1.90 39.28 9.57
C ASP A 740 -3.12 38.73 8.81
N ALA A 741 -3.53 37.47 9.06
CA ALA A 741 -4.69 36.86 8.39
C ALA A 741 -6.00 37.64 8.59
N VAL A 742 -6.08 38.51 9.60
CA VAL A 742 -7.22 39.43 9.81
C VAL A 742 -7.47 40.37 8.62
N ARG A 743 -6.47 40.57 7.74
CA ARG A 743 -6.56 41.43 6.55
C ARG A 743 -7.43 40.87 5.43
N TYR A 744 -7.66 39.55 5.39
CA TYR A 744 -8.49 38.93 4.35
C TYR A 744 -9.92 39.48 4.34
N ALA A 745 -10.51 39.74 5.51
CA ALA A 745 -11.90 40.17 5.57
C ALA A 745 -12.09 41.60 5.02
N PRO A 746 -11.31 42.63 5.42
CA PRO A 746 -11.35 43.95 4.79
C PRO A 746 -11.09 43.92 3.27
N GLU A 747 -10.18 43.07 2.79
CA GLU A 747 -9.89 42.94 1.35
C GLU A 747 -11.08 42.34 0.59
N ALA A 748 -11.74 41.32 1.16
CA ALA A 748 -12.97 40.78 0.59
C ALA A 748 -14.10 41.84 0.58
N VAL A 749 -14.25 42.62 1.66
CA VAL A 749 -15.22 43.72 1.74
C VAL A 749 -14.98 44.77 0.65
N ALA A 750 -13.73 45.12 0.39
CA ALA A 750 -13.36 46.08 -0.65
C ALA A 750 -13.84 45.62 -2.04
N LEU A 751 -13.73 44.32 -2.37
CA LEU A 751 -14.23 43.78 -3.62
C LEU A 751 -15.76 43.98 -3.77
N PHE A 752 -16.54 43.73 -2.71
CA PHE A 752 -17.99 43.97 -2.76
C PHE A 752 -18.32 45.44 -3.03
N ASP A 753 -17.58 46.36 -2.40
CA ASP A 753 -17.76 47.80 -2.58
C ASP A 753 -17.37 48.24 -4.01
N GLU A 754 -16.31 47.70 -4.58
CA GLU A 754 -15.88 47.95 -5.96
C GLU A 754 -16.90 47.43 -6.99
N LEU A 755 -17.41 46.21 -6.80
CA LEU A 755 -18.44 45.63 -7.66
C LEU A 755 -19.72 46.47 -7.63
N ALA A 756 -20.13 46.94 -6.45
CA ALA A 756 -21.28 47.84 -6.33
C ALA A 756 -21.02 49.19 -7.02
N ALA A 757 -19.83 49.78 -6.83
CA ALA A 757 -19.46 51.05 -7.45
C ALA A 757 -19.42 51.00 -8.98
N THR A 758 -19.11 49.84 -9.56
CA THR A 758 -19.11 49.60 -11.01
C THR A 758 -20.47 49.18 -11.56
N GLY A 759 -21.55 49.24 -10.74
CA GLY A 759 -22.91 48.90 -11.16
C GLY A 759 -23.19 47.41 -11.27
N ARG A 760 -22.31 46.57 -10.72
CA ARG A 760 -22.41 45.09 -10.71
C ARG A 760 -22.43 44.53 -9.29
N PRO A 761 -23.30 45.01 -8.38
CA PRO A 761 -23.32 44.52 -7.01
C PRO A 761 -23.58 43.00 -6.97
N ALA A 762 -22.83 42.29 -6.14
CA ALA A 762 -23.01 40.85 -5.98
C ALA A 762 -24.42 40.52 -5.44
N GLY A 763 -25.05 39.51 -6.04
CA GLY A 763 -26.29 38.89 -5.57
C GLY A 763 -26.07 37.82 -4.51
N ALA A 764 -24.89 37.19 -4.51
CA ALA A 764 -24.53 36.19 -3.50
C ALA A 764 -23.05 36.26 -3.11
N PHE A 765 -22.79 35.88 -1.87
CA PHE A 765 -21.50 35.34 -1.44
C PHE A 765 -21.69 33.86 -1.13
N ILE A 766 -20.76 33.01 -1.57
CA ILE A 766 -20.72 31.59 -1.19
C ILE A 766 -19.34 31.22 -0.63
N GLY A 767 -19.35 30.42 0.43
CA GLY A 767 -18.14 29.81 0.97
C GLY A 767 -18.42 28.64 1.89
N GLU A 768 -17.46 27.73 1.98
CA GLU A 768 -17.38 26.75 3.06
C GLU A 768 -17.18 27.52 4.38
N THR A 769 -18.03 27.30 5.37
CA THR A 769 -18.00 28.06 6.64
C THR A 769 -16.80 27.69 7.51
N PHE A 770 -16.19 26.55 7.20
CA PHE A 770 -14.91 26.10 7.70
C PHE A 770 -14.24 25.38 6.53
N TYR A 771 -12.99 25.70 6.23
CA TYR A 771 -12.39 25.49 4.90
C TYR A 771 -12.03 24.02 4.65
N GLY A 772 -13.01 23.27 4.15
CA GLY A 772 -12.96 21.82 4.04
C GLY A 772 -12.04 21.35 2.93
N ASN A 773 -12.20 21.87 1.72
CA ASN A 773 -11.39 21.47 0.57
C ASN A 773 -9.89 21.75 0.79
N ALA A 774 -9.58 22.91 1.37
CA ALA A 774 -8.23 23.34 1.72
C ALA A 774 -7.60 22.59 2.92
N GLY A 775 -8.21 21.49 3.39
CA GLY A 775 -7.64 20.65 4.43
C GLY A 775 -8.12 20.93 5.85
N GLY A 776 -9.31 21.51 6.02
CA GLY A 776 -9.87 21.80 7.34
C GLY A 776 -9.25 23.03 7.99
N VAL A 777 -8.98 24.07 7.21
CA VAL A 777 -8.42 25.33 7.71
C VAL A 777 -9.55 26.17 8.31
N ALA A 778 -9.37 26.71 9.52
CA ALA A 778 -10.33 27.63 10.10
C ALA A 778 -10.25 28.99 9.38
N LEU A 779 -11.39 29.62 9.11
CA LEU A 779 -11.41 31.00 8.65
C LEU A 779 -10.91 31.93 9.77
N PRO A 780 -10.24 33.06 9.46
CA PRO A 780 -9.84 34.03 10.47
C PRO A 780 -11.05 34.53 11.26
N ASP A 781 -10.85 34.83 12.54
CA ASP A 781 -11.93 35.29 13.42
C ASP A 781 -12.60 36.55 12.86
N GLY A 782 -13.94 36.52 12.79
CA GLY A 782 -14.74 37.63 12.29
C GLY A 782 -14.77 37.78 10.77
N TYR A 783 -14.16 36.86 10.01
CA TYR A 783 -14.15 36.91 8.55
C TYR A 783 -15.57 36.86 7.96
N LEU A 784 -16.35 35.83 8.33
CA LEU A 784 -17.72 35.68 7.81
C LEU A 784 -18.62 36.84 8.26
N ALA A 785 -18.44 37.35 9.48
CA ALA A 785 -19.23 38.47 9.99
C ALA A 785 -19.08 39.72 9.11
N GLN A 786 -17.85 40.06 8.73
CA GLN A 786 -17.57 41.20 7.86
C GLN A 786 -18.06 40.98 6.42
N VAL A 787 -17.80 39.80 5.85
CA VAL A 787 -18.20 39.47 4.48
C VAL A 787 -19.72 39.42 4.33
N TYR A 788 -20.42 38.79 5.27
CA TYR A 788 -21.90 38.72 5.26
C TYR A 788 -22.52 40.11 5.42
N ALA A 789 -21.93 40.97 6.27
CA ALA A 789 -22.38 42.36 6.38
C ALA A 789 -22.19 43.14 5.06
N ALA A 790 -21.07 42.94 4.36
CA ALA A 790 -20.79 43.63 3.10
C ALA A 790 -21.73 43.21 1.97
N VAL A 791 -21.93 41.91 1.74
CA VAL A 791 -22.85 41.44 0.70
C VAL A 791 -24.29 41.92 0.95
N ARG A 792 -24.74 41.88 2.21
CA ARG A 792 -26.08 42.35 2.62
C ARG A 792 -26.25 43.86 2.53
N ARG A 793 -25.21 44.64 2.86
CA ARG A 793 -25.22 46.11 2.70
C ARG A 793 -25.52 46.51 1.26
N HIS A 794 -25.01 45.74 0.31
CA HIS A 794 -25.32 45.96 -1.09
C HIS A 794 -26.65 45.35 -1.49
N GLY A 795 -27.21 44.39 -0.75
CA GLY A 795 -28.52 43.75 -0.97
C GLY A 795 -28.46 42.32 -1.54
N GLY A 796 -27.26 41.71 -1.55
CA GLY A 796 -27.08 40.30 -1.87
C GLY A 796 -27.26 39.42 -0.63
N LEU A 797 -27.09 38.11 -0.81
CA LEU A 797 -27.34 37.10 0.22
C LEU A 797 -26.09 36.26 0.54
N ALA A 798 -25.95 35.87 1.80
CA ALA A 798 -24.90 34.99 2.27
C ALA A 798 -25.32 33.51 2.17
N VAL A 799 -24.56 32.71 1.42
CA VAL A 799 -24.74 31.27 1.24
C VAL A 799 -23.64 30.54 2.00
N ALA A 800 -24.04 29.72 2.98
CA ALA A 800 -23.15 28.83 3.71
C ALA A 800 -23.17 27.43 3.08
N ASP A 801 -22.01 26.96 2.62
CA ASP A 801 -21.82 25.57 2.25
C ASP A 801 -21.40 24.77 3.49
N GLU A 802 -22.36 23.98 4.01
CA GLU A 802 -22.22 23.14 5.20
C GLU A 802 -22.01 21.65 4.83
N VAL A 803 -21.75 21.35 3.56
CA VAL A 803 -21.68 19.96 3.06
C VAL A 803 -20.55 19.16 3.71
N GLN A 804 -19.42 19.80 4.05
CA GLN A 804 -18.28 19.14 4.69
C GLN A 804 -18.36 19.09 6.23
N VAL A 805 -18.86 20.17 6.84
CA VAL A 805 -18.65 20.47 8.26
C VAL A 805 -19.93 20.58 9.10
N GLY A 806 -21.10 20.53 8.47
CA GLY A 806 -22.37 20.44 9.19
C GLY A 806 -22.57 19.09 9.89
N TYR A 807 -23.72 18.92 10.54
CA TYR A 807 -24.12 17.71 11.26
C TYR A 807 -23.16 17.34 12.41
N GLY A 808 -22.69 18.34 13.17
CA GLY A 808 -21.94 18.10 14.42
C GLY A 808 -20.46 17.74 14.22
N ARG A 809 -19.97 17.76 12.99
CA ARG A 809 -18.63 17.28 12.59
C ARG A 809 -17.49 17.98 13.34
N LEU A 810 -17.61 19.27 13.59
CA LEU A 810 -16.61 20.08 14.31
C LEU A 810 -16.64 19.88 15.84
N GLY A 811 -17.56 19.07 16.34
CA GLY A 811 -17.70 18.69 17.76
C GLY A 811 -18.50 19.69 18.58
N HIS A 812 -18.12 20.96 18.59
CA HIS A 812 -18.79 21.98 19.41
C HIS A 812 -19.99 22.65 18.74
N TRP A 813 -20.10 22.51 17.42
CA TRP A 813 -21.10 23.17 16.59
C TRP A 813 -21.83 22.15 15.73
N PHE A 814 -23.14 22.30 15.61
CA PHE A 814 -23.91 21.49 14.69
C PHE A 814 -23.69 21.97 13.26
N TRP A 815 -23.60 23.29 13.06
CA TRP A 815 -23.28 23.94 11.79
C TRP A 815 -21.97 24.72 11.90
N GLY A 816 -21.14 24.66 10.86
CA GLY A 816 -19.83 25.33 10.83
C GLY A 816 -19.91 26.85 11.02
N PHE A 817 -20.93 27.52 10.47
CA PHE A 817 -21.09 28.98 10.63
C PHE A 817 -21.22 29.43 12.10
N GLU A 818 -21.67 28.55 13.00
CA GLU A 818 -21.82 28.86 14.43
C GLU A 818 -20.46 29.19 15.07
N GLN A 819 -19.36 28.66 14.52
CA GLN A 819 -18.00 28.97 14.97
C GLN A 819 -17.65 30.46 14.84
N GLN A 820 -18.20 31.15 13.82
CA GLN A 820 -18.01 32.58 13.59
C GLN A 820 -19.11 33.43 14.24
N GLY A 821 -20.09 32.82 14.91
CA GLY A 821 -21.22 33.53 15.53
C GLY A 821 -22.13 34.26 14.53
N VAL A 822 -22.23 33.75 13.30
CA VAL A 822 -23.03 34.36 12.22
C VAL A 822 -24.21 33.49 11.83
N VAL A 823 -25.24 34.10 11.26
CA VAL A 823 -26.37 33.39 10.62
C VAL A 823 -26.35 33.71 9.12
N PRO A 824 -26.25 32.71 8.22
CA PRO A 824 -26.35 32.93 6.77
C PRO A 824 -27.80 33.16 6.33
N ASP A 825 -28.01 33.53 5.07
CA ASP A 825 -29.34 33.66 4.48
C ASP A 825 -29.82 32.35 3.83
N ILE A 826 -28.88 31.52 3.38
CA ILE A 826 -29.10 30.22 2.76
C ILE A 826 -28.04 29.23 3.27
N VAL A 827 -28.46 28.02 3.63
CA VAL A 827 -27.59 26.89 4.02
C VAL A 827 -27.74 25.75 3.02
N CYS A 828 -26.63 25.31 2.45
CA CYS A 828 -26.57 24.14 1.57
C CYS A 828 -25.93 22.97 2.32
N VAL A 829 -26.57 21.80 2.34
CA VAL A 829 -26.08 20.61 3.05
C VAL A 829 -26.36 19.32 2.29
N ALA A 830 -25.49 18.31 2.44
CA ALA A 830 -25.64 16.96 1.88
C ALA A 830 -24.75 15.97 2.67
N LYS A 831 -24.04 15.05 1.97
CA LYS A 831 -23.07 14.08 2.51
C LYS A 831 -23.57 13.38 3.78
N ALA A 832 -23.19 13.88 4.95
CA ALA A 832 -23.52 13.34 6.27
C ALA A 832 -25.04 13.13 6.46
N MET A 833 -25.86 13.99 5.84
CA MET A 833 -27.31 13.97 5.91
C MET A 833 -27.96 12.62 5.54
N GLY A 834 -27.32 11.83 4.67
CA GLY A 834 -27.86 10.57 4.16
C GLY A 834 -27.17 9.31 4.67
N ASN A 835 -26.07 9.42 5.42
CA ASN A 835 -25.21 8.29 5.79
C ASN A 835 -24.90 7.34 4.59
N GLY A 836 -24.58 7.92 3.43
CA GLY A 836 -24.36 7.20 2.16
C GLY A 836 -25.54 7.23 1.18
N HIS A 837 -26.77 7.47 1.64
CA HIS A 837 -27.93 7.63 0.76
C HIS A 837 -27.90 9.00 0.05
N PRO A 838 -28.22 9.10 -1.26
CA PRO A 838 -28.31 10.38 -1.96
C PRO A 838 -29.38 11.29 -1.34
N LEU A 839 -28.92 12.35 -0.67
CA LEU A 839 -29.76 13.32 0.02
C LEU A 839 -29.00 14.63 0.23
N GLY A 840 -29.65 15.74 -0.10
CA GLY A 840 -29.21 17.08 0.24
C GLY A 840 -30.39 18.01 0.50
N ALA A 841 -30.10 19.21 1.00
CA ALA A 841 -31.09 20.25 1.23
C ALA A 841 -30.53 21.65 1.07
N VAL A 842 -31.45 22.57 0.77
CA VAL A 842 -31.25 24.01 0.89
C VAL A 842 -32.21 24.54 1.93
N ILE A 843 -31.69 25.16 2.99
CA ILE A 843 -32.48 25.77 4.04
C ILE A 843 -32.36 27.28 3.95
N THR A 844 -33.48 27.99 3.95
CA THR A 844 -33.53 29.45 3.88
C THR A 844 -34.77 29.99 4.61
N SER A 845 -34.97 31.31 4.60
CA SER A 845 -36.19 31.92 5.11
C SER A 845 -37.35 31.81 4.11
N ARG A 846 -38.58 31.80 4.62
CA ARG A 846 -39.80 31.91 3.81
C ARG A 846 -39.73 33.06 2.80
N ALA A 847 -39.22 34.22 3.21
CA ALA A 847 -39.15 35.41 2.37
C ALA A 847 -38.22 35.23 1.14
N VAL A 848 -37.10 34.51 1.29
CA VAL A 848 -36.21 34.18 0.18
C VAL A 848 -36.86 33.13 -0.74
N ALA A 849 -37.46 32.09 -0.16
CA ALA A 849 -38.15 31.05 -0.89
C ALA A 849 -39.33 31.58 -1.73
N ASP A 850 -40.13 32.49 -1.18
CA ASP A 850 -41.30 33.07 -1.86
C ASP A 850 -40.90 33.98 -3.02
N ARG A 851 -39.78 34.72 -2.92
CA ARG A 851 -39.24 35.48 -4.06
C ARG A 851 -38.83 34.61 -5.24
N TYR A 852 -38.38 33.38 -4.98
CA TYR A 852 -38.06 32.46 -6.08
C TYR A 852 -39.30 31.99 -6.84
N ARG A 853 -40.49 31.96 -6.20
CA ARG A 853 -41.74 31.61 -6.87
C ARG A 853 -42.06 32.54 -8.05
N ASP A 854 -41.61 33.80 -7.98
CA ASP A 854 -41.74 34.76 -9.08
C ASP A 854 -40.96 34.32 -10.34
N GLN A 855 -39.95 33.45 -10.17
CA GLN A 855 -39.14 32.86 -11.25
C GLN A 855 -39.66 31.47 -11.72
N GLY A 856 -40.69 30.92 -11.06
CA GLY A 856 -41.34 29.65 -11.43
C GLY A 856 -41.44 28.62 -10.31
N TYR A 857 -41.88 27.41 -10.67
CA TYR A 857 -42.02 26.28 -9.75
C TYR A 857 -40.75 25.41 -9.72
N PHE A 858 -40.35 24.95 -8.53
CA PHE A 858 -39.24 24.01 -8.33
C PHE A 858 -39.76 22.58 -8.05
N PHE A 859 -39.11 21.59 -8.65
CA PHE A 859 -39.36 20.18 -8.37
C PHE A 859 -38.10 19.33 -8.58
N SER A 860 -37.77 18.50 -7.59
CA SER A 860 -36.78 17.42 -7.70
C SER A 860 -37.49 16.08 -7.61
N SER A 861 -37.30 15.23 -8.63
CA SER A 861 -38.06 13.97 -8.78
C SER A 861 -37.96 13.04 -7.58
N THR A 862 -36.75 12.88 -7.01
CA THR A 862 -36.48 12.03 -5.85
C THR A 862 -36.12 12.85 -4.60
N GLY A 863 -35.98 14.17 -4.74
CA GLY A 863 -35.76 15.09 -3.63
C GLY A 863 -36.89 15.00 -2.61
N GLY A 864 -36.55 14.49 -1.43
CA GLY A 864 -37.51 14.27 -0.35
C GLY A 864 -38.41 13.06 -0.52
N SER A 865 -38.00 12.05 -1.31
CA SER A 865 -38.72 10.76 -1.38
C SER A 865 -38.96 10.15 0.01
N PRO A 866 -39.99 9.30 0.20
CA PRO A 866 -40.25 8.68 1.49
C PRO A 866 -39.04 7.96 2.10
N VAL A 867 -38.24 7.27 1.28
CA VAL A 867 -37.00 6.62 1.74
C VAL A 867 -35.97 7.64 2.17
N SER A 868 -35.70 8.67 1.35
CA SER A 868 -34.74 9.73 1.71
C SER A 868 -35.13 10.44 3.00
N SER A 869 -36.41 10.76 3.20
CA SER A 869 -36.90 11.41 4.42
C SER A 869 -36.74 10.52 5.66
N VAL A 870 -37.06 9.21 5.55
CA VAL A 870 -36.87 8.26 6.66
C VAL A 870 -35.39 8.07 6.99
N VAL A 871 -34.51 8.05 5.98
CA VAL A 871 -33.06 8.04 6.20
C VAL A 871 -32.62 9.28 6.97
N GLY A 872 -33.00 10.47 6.50
CA GLY A 872 -32.64 11.73 7.15
C GLY A 872 -33.10 11.79 8.61
N LEU A 873 -34.34 11.39 8.90
CA LEU A 873 -34.86 11.26 10.27
C LEU A 873 -34.01 10.29 11.11
N THR A 874 -33.70 9.11 10.56
CA THR A 874 -32.90 8.09 11.24
C THR A 874 -31.48 8.57 11.53
N VAL A 875 -30.89 9.38 10.64
CA VAL A 875 -29.58 10.00 10.86
C VAL A 875 -29.64 11.00 12.00
N LEU A 876 -30.62 11.91 12.01
CA LEU A 876 -30.80 12.88 13.09
C LEU A 876 -31.03 12.19 14.44
N ASP A 877 -31.85 11.14 14.48
CA ASP A 877 -32.09 10.37 15.70
C ASP A 877 -30.83 9.66 16.19
N THR A 878 -30.10 8.99 15.30
CA THR A 878 -28.87 8.28 15.68
C THR A 878 -27.78 9.23 16.17
N LEU A 879 -27.58 10.39 15.50
CA LEU A 879 -26.60 11.39 15.94
C LEU A 879 -26.84 11.86 17.38
N ARG A 880 -28.11 12.11 17.73
CA ARG A 880 -28.53 12.50 19.08
C ARG A 880 -28.39 11.34 20.07
N ASP A 881 -28.97 10.19 19.74
CA ASP A 881 -29.09 9.04 20.66
C ASP A 881 -27.72 8.43 21.00
N GLU A 882 -26.74 8.51 20.09
CA GLU A 882 -25.40 7.97 20.27
C GLU A 882 -24.35 9.05 20.62
N ASP A 883 -24.78 10.30 20.89
CA ASP A 883 -23.91 11.44 21.22
C ASP A 883 -22.72 11.59 20.25
N LEU A 884 -22.98 11.51 18.94
CA LEU A 884 -21.91 11.49 17.93
C LEU A 884 -21.21 12.85 17.79
N GLN A 885 -21.93 13.95 18.06
CA GLN A 885 -21.32 15.28 18.15
C GLN A 885 -20.41 15.39 19.39
N GLY A 886 -20.85 14.92 20.56
CA GLY A 886 -20.00 14.86 21.76
C GLY A 886 -18.81 13.92 21.58
N ASN A 887 -18.98 12.82 20.86
CA ASN A 887 -17.87 11.96 20.47
C ASN A 887 -16.86 12.69 19.57
N ALA A 888 -17.34 13.48 18.60
CA ALA A 888 -16.48 14.28 17.74
C ALA A 888 -15.65 15.29 18.54
N ALA A 889 -16.23 15.93 19.56
CA ALA A 889 -15.47 16.80 20.46
C ALA A 889 -14.41 16.02 21.28
N ARG A 890 -14.80 14.92 21.95
CA ARG A 890 -13.92 14.17 22.85
C ARG A 890 -12.82 13.40 22.12
N VAL A 891 -13.21 12.58 21.14
CA VAL A 891 -12.28 11.72 20.40
C VAL A 891 -11.50 12.53 19.37
N GLY A 892 -12.13 13.53 18.75
CA GLY A 892 -11.44 14.48 17.87
C GLY A 892 -10.37 15.30 18.59
N GLY A 893 -10.66 15.78 19.80
CA GLY A 893 -9.67 16.47 20.65
C GLY A 893 -8.46 15.59 20.97
N ARG A 894 -8.70 14.31 21.33
CA ARG A 894 -7.61 13.33 21.53
C ARG A 894 -6.79 13.12 20.26
N LEU A 895 -7.45 12.94 19.11
CA LEU A 895 -6.78 12.73 17.84
C LEU A 895 -5.90 13.93 17.47
N LYS A 896 -6.43 15.15 17.58
CA LYS A 896 -5.67 16.39 17.32
C LYS A 896 -4.44 16.49 18.21
N ALA A 897 -4.58 16.29 19.52
CA ALA A 897 -3.45 16.36 20.46
C ALA A 897 -2.35 15.33 20.13
N ARG A 898 -2.72 14.13 19.69
CA ARG A 898 -1.75 13.11 19.27
C ARG A 898 -1.04 13.48 17.96
N LEU A 899 -1.75 14.05 16.98
CA LEU A 899 -1.15 14.56 15.75
C LEU A 899 -0.18 15.72 16.03
N GLU A 900 -0.51 16.62 16.96
CA GLU A 900 0.37 17.70 17.40
C GLU A 900 1.64 17.15 18.05
N ALA A 901 1.54 16.09 18.86
CA ALA A 901 2.70 15.40 19.41
C ALA A 901 3.57 14.73 18.31
N LEU A 902 2.98 14.24 17.22
CA LEU A 902 3.77 13.77 16.05
C LEU A 902 4.56 14.92 15.42
N ALA A 903 3.98 16.12 15.36
CA ALA A 903 4.63 17.30 14.77
C ALA A 903 5.90 17.72 15.52
N GLU A 904 6.05 17.33 16.79
CA GLU A 904 7.26 17.54 17.58
C GLU A 904 8.38 16.54 17.22
N ARG A 905 8.01 15.33 16.78
CA ARG A 905 8.92 14.22 16.47
C ARG A 905 9.33 14.14 15.01
N HIS A 906 8.48 14.61 14.10
CA HIS A 906 8.72 14.54 12.66
C HIS A 906 8.80 15.92 12.02
N GLY A 907 9.95 16.24 11.43
CA GLY A 907 10.23 17.56 10.84
C GLY A 907 9.26 17.95 9.73
N ILE A 908 8.82 16.96 8.94
CA ILE A 908 7.95 17.13 7.77
C ILE A 908 6.53 17.62 8.11
N ILE A 909 6.04 17.42 9.33
CA ILE A 909 4.71 17.89 9.72
C ILE A 909 4.77 19.41 9.96
N GLY A 910 4.11 20.18 9.10
CA GLY A 910 4.06 21.63 9.17
C GLY A 910 3.00 22.17 10.12
N ALA A 911 1.77 21.64 10.03
CA ALA A 911 0.64 22.08 10.83
C ALA A 911 -0.41 20.98 11.02
N VAL A 912 -1.17 21.09 12.13
CA VAL A 912 -2.37 20.29 12.40
C VAL A 912 -3.58 21.23 12.38
N HIS A 913 -4.39 21.13 11.34
CA HIS A 913 -5.57 21.95 11.11
C HIS A 913 -6.84 21.32 11.69
N GLY A 914 -7.91 22.11 11.79
CA GLY A 914 -9.25 21.61 12.03
C GLY A 914 -9.71 21.51 13.49
N SER A 915 -10.93 21.01 13.65
CA SER A 915 -11.63 20.81 14.92
C SER A 915 -12.53 19.58 14.86
N GLY A 916 -12.79 18.97 16.03
CA GLY A 916 -13.61 17.77 16.13
C GLY A 916 -13.04 16.63 15.30
N LEU A 917 -13.89 15.99 14.48
CA LEU A 917 -13.47 14.93 13.56
C LEU A 917 -13.39 15.42 12.11
N TYR A 918 -13.00 16.67 11.91
CA TYR A 918 -12.52 17.21 10.64
C TYR A 918 -11.16 17.86 10.86
N LEU A 919 -10.10 17.11 10.60
CA LEU A 919 -8.72 17.52 10.81
C LEU A 919 -7.93 17.43 9.50
N GLY A 920 -6.85 18.19 9.42
CA GLY A 920 -5.87 18.12 8.35
C GLY A 920 -4.46 18.03 8.94
N LEU A 921 -3.63 17.16 8.39
CA LEU A 921 -2.20 17.12 8.72
C LEU A 921 -1.41 17.60 7.52
N GLU A 922 -0.93 18.84 7.57
CA GLU A 922 -0.19 19.45 6.46
C GLU A 922 1.30 19.11 6.55
N LEU A 923 1.84 18.58 5.45
CA LEU A 923 3.24 18.18 5.32
C LEU A 923 4.01 19.17 4.45
N VAL A 924 5.14 19.66 4.95
CA VAL A 924 6.02 20.63 4.29
C VAL A 924 7.47 20.18 4.40
N ARG A 925 8.25 20.41 3.35
CA ARG A 925 9.69 20.10 3.34
C ARG A 925 10.50 21.05 4.21
N ASP A 926 10.03 22.28 4.28
CA ASP A 926 10.63 23.32 5.12
C ASP A 926 9.55 24.18 5.78
N ARG A 927 9.68 24.37 7.10
CA ARG A 927 8.68 25.06 7.91
C ARG A 927 8.72 26.59 7.79
N VAL A 928 9.72 27.13 7.09
CA VAL A 928 9.84 28.58 6.86
C VAL A 928 9.23 28.97 5.51
N SER A 929 9.69 28.32 4.43
CA SER A 929 9.18 28.50 3.07
C SER A 929 7.80 27.90 2.86
N LEU A 930 7.43 26.88 3.65
CA LEU A 930 6.21 26.08 3.50
C LEU A 930 6.12 25.37 2.16
N GLU A 931 7.27 24.96 1.62
CA GLU A 931 7.34 24.14 0.41
C GLU A 931 6.50 22.86 0.62
N PRO A 932 5.47 22.60 -0.20
CA PRO A 932 4.62 21.41 -0.07
C PRO A 932 5.41 20.11 -0.21
N ALA A 933 5.14 19.14 0.66
CA ALA A 933 5.69 17.79 0.56
C ALA A 933 4.70 16.84 -0.17
N THR A 934 4.32 17.19 -1.40
CA THR A 934 3.25 16.52 -2.15
C THR A 934 3.52 15.03 -2.36
N GLU A 935 4.71 14.71 -2.86
CA GLU A 935 5.09 13.35 -3.19
C GLU A 935 5.33 12.51 -1.93
N GLU A 936 5.91 13.10 -0.88
CA GLU A 936 6.06 12.45 0.43
C GLU A 936 4.71 12.18 1.10
N THR A 937 3.72 13.04 0.87
CA THR A 937 2.35 12.83 1.36
C THR A 937 1.70 11.63 0.66
N ALA A 938 1.89 11.48 -0.65
CA ALA A 938 1.42 10.31 -1.40
C ALA A 938 2.11 9.02 -0.91
N GLU A 939 3.44 9.04 -0.77
CA GLU A 939 4.21 7.89 -0.24
C GLU A 939 3.77 7.51 1.18
N LEU A 940 3.46 8.50 2.02
CA LEU A 940 2.94 8.26 3.36
C LEU A 940 1.55 7.61 3.33
N CYS A 941 0.66 8.03 2.41
CA CYS A 941 -0.66 7.42 2.23
C CYS A 941 -0.56 5.95 1.83
N ASP A 942 0.35 5.60 0.92
CA ASP A 942 0.61 4.22 0.52
C ASP A 942 1.17 3.40 1.69
N ARG A 943 2.12 3.97 2.44
CA ARG A 943 2.71 3.27 3.58
C ARG A 943 1.70 2.98 4.69
N VAL A 944 0.83 3.93 5.02
CA VAL A 944 -0.19 3.67 6.05
C VAL A 944 -1.32 2.75 5.56
N LEU A 945 -1.55 2.66 4.25
CA LEU A 945 -2.43 1.64 3.65
C LEU A 945 -1.89 0.23 3.94
N ASP A 946 -0.59 0.01 3.72
CA ASP A 946 0.07 -1.26 4.03
C ASP A 946 0.00 -1.61 5.52
N LEU A 947 -0.08 -0.59 6.38
CA LEU A 947 -0.29 -0.70 7.83
C LEU A 947 -1.78 -0.79 8.24
N GLY A 948 -2.71 -0.89 7.29
CA GLY A 948 -4.13 -1.15 7.56
C GLY A 948 -4.95 0.11 7.83
N VAL A 949 -4.53 1.28 7.34
CA VAL A 949 -5.27 2.54 7.47
C VAL A 949 -5.49 3.17 6.09
N ILE A 950 -6.73 3.53 5.77
CA ILE A 950 -7.04 4.30 4.55
C ILE A 950 -7.07 5.79 4.89
N VAL A 951 -6.15 6.54 4.28
CA VAL A 951 -6.07 8.02 4.30
C VAL A 951 -5.70 8.54 2.91
N GLN A 952 -6.09 9.76 2.57
CA GLN A 952 -5.83 10.37 1.26
C GLN A 952 -5.37 11.82 1.40
N PRO A 953 -4.60 12.34 0.44
CA PRO A 953 -4.25 13.75 0.37
C PRO A 953 -5.44 14.62 -0.06
N THR A 954 -5.38 15.92 0.25
CA THR A 954 -6.36 16.94 -0.17
C THR A 954 -5.69 18.30 -0.33
N GLY A 955 -6.43 19.23 -0.92
CA GLY A 955 -6.00 20.61 -1.15
C GLY A 955 -5.22 20.74 -2.46
N ASP A 956 -5.09 21.97 -2.96
CA ASP A 956 -4.53 22.25 -4.28
C ASP A 956 -3.07 21.78 -4.46
N HIS A 957 -2.35 21.55 -3.36
CA HIS A 957 -0.98 21.01 -3.38
C HIS A 957 -0.90 19.52 -3.02
N LEU A 958 -2.01 18.86 -2.67
CA LEU A 958 -2.04 17.45 -2.27
C LEU A 958 -1.05 17.08 -1.14
N ASN A 959 -0.70 18.03 -0.27
CA ASN A 959 0.25 17.84 0.82
C ASN A 959 -0.41 17.78 2.21
N ILE A 960 -1.73 17.63 2.26
CA ILE A 960 -2.50 17.58 3.52
C ILE A 960 -3.21 16.24 3.63
N LEU A 961 -2.93 15.46 4.68
CA LEU A 961 -3.72 14.26 4.96
C LEU A 961 -5.13 14.68 5.38
N LYS A 962 -6.13 14.15 4.67
CA LYS A 962 -7.55 14.41 4.92
C LYS A 962 -8.09 13.49 6.00
N ILE A 963 -8.29 14.01 7.21
CA ILE A 963 -8.67 13.23 8.39
C ILE A 963 -10.12 13.56 8.77
N LYS A 964 -11.06 12.78 8.24
CA LYS A 964 -12.51 12.93 8.44
C LYS A 964 -13.23 11.59 8.63
N PRO A 965 -12.84 10.78 9.64
CA PRO A 965 -13.40 9.45 9.88
C PRO A 965 -14.92 9.50 10.17
N PRO A 966 -15.65 8.38 10.13
CA PRO A 966 -17.00 8.31 10.71
C PRO A 966 -17.04 8.87 12.15
N LEU A 967 -18.12 9.56 12.53
CA LEU A 967 -18.25 10.17 13.86
C LEU A 967 -18.30 9.14 14.99
N CYS A 968 -18.57 7.87 14.66
CA CYS A 968 -18.57 6.76 15.60
C CYS A 968 -17.17 6.16 15.88
N ILE A 969 -16.09 6.76 15.38
CA ILE A 969 -14.71 6.33 15.66
C ILE A 969 -14.42 6.38 17.16
N ASP A 970 -13.71 5.39 17.68
CA ASP A 970 -13.36 5.30 19.09
C ASP A 970 -11.88 5.61 19.36
N SER A 971 -11.54 5.72 20.65
CA SER A 971 -10.17 6.09 21.06
C SER A 971 -9.14 5.03 20.69
N THR A 972 -9.51 3.75 20.65
CA THR A 972 -8.60 2.66 20.27
C THR A 972 -8.21 2.77 18.80
N ALA A 973 -9.18 3.06 17.92
CA ALA A 973 -8.92 3.33 16.52
C ALA A 973 -8.06 4.60 16.30
N VAL A 974 -8.31 5.67 17.08
CA VAL A 974 -7.48 6.89 17.04
C VAL A 974 -6.03 6.61 17.44
N ASP A 975 -5.81 5.87 18.53
CA ASP A 975 -4.47 5.50 18.97
C ASP A 975 -3.77 4.69 17.87
N PHE A 976 -4.44 3.64 17.35
CA PHE A 976 -3.92 2.82 16.26
C PHE A 976 -3.53 3.65 15.03
N PHE A 977 -4.40 4.57 14.58
CA PHE A 977 -4.08 5.45 13.45
C PHE A 977 -2.79 6.24 13.67
N THR A 978 -2.68 6.92 14.81
CA THR A 978 -1.52 7.76 15.09
C THR A 978 -0.24 6.95 15.33
N ASP A 979 -0.34 5.74 15.88
CA ASP A 979 0.80 4.82 16.04
C ASP A 979 1.29 4.31 14.67
N MET A 980 0.37 4.00 13.75
CA MET A 980 0.74 3.61 12.38
C MET A 980 1.31 4.78 11.57
N LEU A 981 0.80 5.98 11.80
CA LEU A 981 1.33 7.19 11.17
C LEU A 981 2.76 7.51 11.66
N ASP A 982 3.01 7.40 12.96
CA ASP A 982 4.35 7.51 13.56
C ASP A 982 5.32 6.48 12.96
N LEU A 983 4.92 5.20 12.96
CA LEU A 983 5.70 4.12 12.37
C LEU A 983 6.03 4.40 10.90
N ALA A 984 5.04 4.82 10.10
CA ALA A 984 5.24 5.14 8.69
C ALA A 984 6.21 6.32 8.50
N LEU A 985 6.06 7.40 9.25
CA LEU A 985 6.95 8.56 9.19
C LEU A 985 8.39 8.19 9.57
N THR A 986 8.58 7.36 10.60
CA THR A 986 9.91 6.86 10.98
C THR A 986 10.53 5.99 9.89
N GLN A 987 9.78 5.03 9.35
CA GLN A 987 10.26 4.13 8.29
C GLN A 987 10.56 4.87 6.97
N LEU A 988 9.86 5.98 6.73
CA LEU A 988 10.14 6.91 5.63
C LEU A 988 11.20 7.96 6.00
N GLY A 989 11.96 7.79 7.07
CA GLY A 989 13.10 8.64 7.41
C GLY A 989 12.76 10.08 7.74
N HIS A 990 11.54 10.35 8.23
CA HIS A 990 11.08 11.68 8.63
C HIS A 990 11.19 11.94 10.14
N SER A 991 11.85 11.07 10.90
CA SER A 991 12.23 11.33 12.30
C SER A 991 13.24 12.49 12.38
N ARG A 992 13.13 13.31 13.43
CA ARG A 992 14.08 14.40 13.72
C ARG A 992 15.42 13.92 14.24
#